data_AF-C0PFH1-F1
#
_entry.id   AF-C0PFH1-F1
#
_cell.length_a   1.000
_cell.length_b   1.000
_cell.length_c   1.000
_cell.angle_alpha   90.00
_cell.angle_beta   90.00
_cell.angle_gamma   90.00
#
_symmetry.space_group_name_H-M   'P 1'
#
loop_
_entity.id
_entity.type
_entity.pdbx_description
1 polymer ?
#
loop_
_entity_poly.entity_id
_entity_poly.type
_entity_poly.pdbx_seq_one_letter_code
_entity_poly.pdbx_strand_id
1 'polypeptide(L)'
;MTFSMDMDLNASPVPDDDEQQPYNEPVEAEYAQEEHVESAVATLRREREERRKRLKREQQDDGSRLHSQQIRVDYAPQPKRHSRIKEAPQGWLDCPAFGEPIDKIIPSKVPLDETFNESVPPGKRYSSKQLVNKQRKAGREIGLVIDLTNTTRYYSPAEWTKQGTKYAKIACKGRDAVPDNESVNKFVYEAMIFLDRQKHSKNPKYILVHCTHGHNRTGFMIIHYLMRTHVSCVAEAINMFAQRRPPGIYKRDYIEALYSFYHEVPENMMIACPPTPEWKRPDDLDLNGEAKQDDDDDNGDPEPPRNESEDKIITNDDVLGDEVPYDQQEALRVLCYKLLEMPLIRGHSQFPGSHPVSLNSENLQLLRQRYYYATWKADGTRYMMLIMRDGCFLIDRNFCFRRVQMRFPHKSLEGLHDMTLIDGEMIIDTVPDSGLKRRYLAYDLMALGAVSKTKLPFSERWKMLEDEIIRPRYYEKNKFESGSKSNPLYKYDMELFSVRRKDFWLLSTVKKVLKVFIPSLCHDADGLIFQGWDDPYVTRTHEGLLKWKYPEMNSVDFLFELTNDNRQLVFLYERGKKKLMDGARIAFTDDVDPSSIAGRIVECSWNKEEQCWSCMRIRSDKSTPNDINTYRKVMRSITDNITEEKLLEEIDEISLLPMYADRMQQAHTKMAQQQRRRLPPQC
;
A
#
# COMPACT_ATOMS: atom_id res chain seq x y z
N MET A 1 28.33 4.16 -23.91
CA MET A 1 28.49 3.27 -22.75
C MET A 1 28.56 4.13 -21.51
N THR A 2 27.43 4.31 -20.84
CA THR A 2 27.32 5.05 -19.59
C THR A 2 27.71 4.11 -18.45
N PHE A 3 28.93 4.25 -17.95
CA PHE A 3 29.36 3.54 -16.75
C PHE A 3 28.76 4.23 -15.52
N SER A 4 27.65 3.67 -15.02
CA SER A 4 27.23 3.87 -13.63
C SER A 4 28.20 3.09 -12.76
N MET A 5 29.15 3.77 -12.12
CA MET A 5 30.07 3.16 -11.17
C MET A 5 29.34 2.84 -9.86
N ASP A 6 28.94 1.57 -9.70
CA ASP A 6 28.66 0.98 -8.38
C ASP A 6 29.95 1.00 -7.55
N MET A 7 29.98 1.79 -6.47
CA MET A 7 31.13 1.87 -5.55
C MET A 7 31.29 0.56 -4.75
N ASP A 8 32.30 -0.25 -5.10
CA ASP A 8 32.77 -1.38 -4.29
C ASP A 8 33.75 -0.87 -3.22
N LEU A 9 33.39 -0.95 -1.94
CA LEU A 9 34.15 -0.47 -0.77
C LEU A 9 35.47 -1.24 -0.50
N ASN A 10 35.98 -1.99 -1.47
CA ASN A 10 37.25 -2.70 -1.43
C ASN A 10 38.31 -2.18 -2.44
N ALA A 11 38.13 -1.01 -3.04
CA ALA A 11 39.13 -0.42 -3.96
C ALA A 11 39.79 0.86 -3.39
N SER A 12 41.11 0.97 -3.59
CA SER A 12 41.98 2.06 -3.12
C SER A 12 42.05 3.25 -4.10
N PRO A 13 42.41 4.47 -3.62
CA PRO A 13 42.09 5.75 -4.25
C PRO A 13 43.24 6.41 -5.03
N VAL A 14 42.91 7.29 -5.99
CA VAL A 14 43.81 8.19 -6.74
C VAL A 14 43.00 9.47 -7.12
N PRO A 15 43.58 10.68 -7.19
CA PRO A 15 42.99 11.88 -6.58
C PRO A 15 42.53 13.01 -7.53
N ASP A 16 41.77 13.93 -6.90
CA ASP A 16 41.68 15.40 -7.01
C ASP A 16 42.05 16.13 -8.30
N ASP A 17 41.11 16.98 -8.76
CA ASP A 17 41.38 18.31 -9.34
C ASP A 17 40.08 19.15 -9.33
N ASP A 18 40.01 20.07 -8.36
CA ASP A 18 39.82 21.51 -8.46
C ASP A 18 38.76 22.17 -9.39
N GLU A 19 37.95 23.00 -8.71
CA GLU A 19 37.70 24.43 -8.99
C GLU A 19 36.50 24.94 -9.84
N GLN A 20 35.71 25.77 -9.15
CA GLN A 20 35.09 27.06 -9.54
C GLN A 20 33.62 27.16 -10.04
N GLN A 21 32.81 27.76 -9.16
CA GLN A 21 31.60 28.59 -9.38
C GLN A 21 31.96 29.87 -10.20
N PRO A 22 31.04 30.62 -10.88
CA PRO A 22 30.02 31.48 -10.21
C PRO A 22 28.71 31.85 -10.97
N TYR A 23 27.68 32.17 -10.15
CA TYR A 23 26.72 33.29 -10.19
C TYR A 23 26.17 33.88 -11.52
N ASN A 24 24.83 33.98 -11.66
CA ASN A 24 24.02 35.19 -11.42
C ASN A 24 22.59 35.13 -12.01
N GLU A 25 21.66 35.77 -11.29
CA GLU A 25 20.26 36.08 -11.64
C GLU A 25 20.13 37.00 -12.88
N PRO A 26 18.92 37.17 -13.45
CA PRO A 26 18.08 38.29 -13.00
C PRO A 26 16.56 38.05 -12.98
N VAL A 27 15.95 38.95 -12.19
CA VAL A 27 14.55 39.31 -11.93
C VAL A 27 13.81 39.88 -13.15
N GLU A 28 12.46 39.75 -13.16
CA GLU A 28 11.40 40.65 -13.69
C GLU A 28 10.24 39.84 -14.31
N ALA A 29 8.96 40.17 -14.23
CA ALA A 29 8.12 41.09 -13.46
C ALA A 29 6.66 40.67 -13.75
N GLU A 30 5.79 40.95 -12.78
CA GLU A 30 4.35 41.29 -12.87
C GLU A 30 3.45 40.65 -13.95
N TYR A 31 2.30 40.09 -13.53
CA TYR A 31 0.98 40.74 -13.66
C TYR A 31 -0.09 39.95 -12.89
N ALA A 32 -0.81 40.69 -12.05
CA ALA A 32 -1.92 40.22 -11.23
C ALA A 32 -3.20 40.00 -12.06
N GLN A 33 -3.90 38.90 -11.80
CA GLN A 33 -5.36 38.79 -11.98
C GLN A 33 -5.95 38.16 -10.72
N GLU A 34 -6.79 38.95 -10.06
CA GLU A 34 -7.53 38.60 -8.84
C GLU A 34 -8.61 37.56 -9.17
N GLU A 35 -8.33 36.29 -8.91
CA GLU A 35 -9.37 35.29 -8.67
C GLU A 35 -9.42 34.97 -7.18
N HIS A 36 -10.63 34.78 -6.66
CA HIS A 36 -10.93 34.59 -5.25
C HIS A 36 -10.26 33.31 -4.69
N VAL A 37 -9.00 33.43 -4.27
CA VAL A 37 -8.23 32.37 -3.62
C VAL A 37 -8.71 32.20 -2.18
N GLU A 38 -9.52 31.18 -1.95
CA GLU A 38 -9.80 30.69 -0.60
C GLU A 38 -8.46 30.20 0.01
N SER A 39 -7.98 30.86 1.07
CA SER A 39 -6.73 30.49 1.75
C SER A 39 -6.74 29.01 2.14
N ALA A 40 -5.59 28.33 2.03
CA ALA A 40 -5.41 26.96 2.54
C ALA A 40 -5.95 26.77 3.97
N VAL A 41 -5.90 27.82 4.81
CA VAL A 41 -6.49 27.82 6.16
C VAL A 41 -8.02 27.77 6.13
N ALA A 42 -8.66 28.50 5.21
CA ALA A 42 -10.10 28.49 5.01
C ALA A 42 -10.58 27.14 4.44
N THR A 43 -9.87 26.58 3.46
CA THR A 43 -10.12 25.23 2.92
C THR A 43 -10.03 24.17 4.02
N LEU A 44 -8.96 24.20 4.83
CA LEU A 44 -8.79 23.29 5.96
C LEU A 44 -9.86 23.46 7.03
N ARG A 45 -10.32 24.70 7.31
CA ARG A 45 -11.42 24.94 8.27
C ARG A 45 -12.72 24.35 7.75
N ARG A 46 -13.04 24.53 6.46
CA ARG A 46 -14.24 23.97 5.83
C ARG A 46 -14.23 22.45 5.87
N GLU A 47 -13.14 21.83 5.44
CA GLU A 47 -12.97 20.37 5.48
C GLU A 47 -13.04 19.83 6.91
N ARG A 48 -12.48 20.55 7.89
CA ARG A 48 -12.55 20.17 9.31
C ARG A 48 -13.97 20.26 9.86
N GLU A 49 -14.75 21.27 9.47
CA GLU A 49 -16.16 21.39 9.84
C GLU A 49 -17.02 20.32 9.19
N GLU A 50 -16.77 19.96 7.94
CA GLU A 50 -17.42 18.86 7.26
C GLU A 50 -17.08 17.50 7.90
N ARG A 51 -15.81 17.25 8.22
CA ARG A 51 -15.38 16.06 8.98
C ARG A 51 -16.04 16.00 10.36
N ARG A 52 -16.16 17.14 11.08
CA ARG A 52 -16.88 17.21 12.36
C ARG A 52 -18.38 16.93 12.20
N LYS A 53 -19.02 17.43 11.14
CA LYS A 53 -20.44 17.14 10.85
C LYS A 53 -20.63 15.66 10.50
N ARG A 54 -19.71 15.07 9.73
CA ARG A 54 -19.73 13.65 9.38
C ARG A 54 -19.50 12.76 10.60
N LEU A 55 -18.50 13.04 11.42
CA LEU A 55 -18.25 12.32 12.68
C LEU A 55 -19.39 12.48 13.68
N LYS A 56 -20.08 13.63 13.72
CA LYS A 56 -21.30 13.79 14.54
C LYS A 56 -22.47 12.95 14.02
N ARG A 57 -22.63 12.81 12.70
CA ARG A 57 -23.64 11.92 12.10
C ARG A 57 -23.32 10.45 12.41
N GLU A 58 -22.05 10.07 12.28
CA GLU A 58 -21.58 8.70 12.53
C GLU A 58 -21.56 8.33 14.02
N GLN A 59 -21.22 9.25 14.93
CA GLN A 59 -21.26 9.02 16.38
C GLN A 59 -22.67 9.08 16.97
N GLN A 60 -23.62 9.76 16.32
CA GLN A 60 -25.03 9.72 16.74
C GLN A 60 -25.69 8.37 16.42
N ASP A 61 -25.12 7.57 15.52
CA ASP A 61 -25.69 6.28 15.13
C ASP A 61 -25.28 5.09 16.02
N ASP A 62 -24.26 5.22 16.89
CA ASP A 62 -23.69 4.06 17.60
C ASP A 62 -24.10 3.97 19.10
N GLY A 63 -25.25 4.54 19.46
CA GLY A 63 -25.59 4.76 20.86
C GLY A 63 -27.07 4.82 21.23
N SER A 64 -27.97 4.02 20.64
CA SER A 64 -29.23 3.69 21.34
C SER A 64 -29.90 2.43 20.81
N ARG A 65 -29.96 1.41 21.68
CA ARG A 65 -30.85 0.26 21.54
C ARG A 65 -32.31 0.71 21.66
N LEU A 66 -33.15 0.16 20.80
CA LEU A 66 -34.56 -0.19 21.05
C LEU A 66 -35.42 0.92 21.69
N HIS A 67 -35.90 1.85 20.86
CA HIS A 67 -37.26 2.33 21.02
C HIS A 67 -37.94 2.37 19.66
N SER A 68 -38.93 1.50 19.48
CA SER A 68 -39.91 1.56 18.42
C SER A 68 -40.62 2.91 18.50
N GLN A 69 -40.12 3.90 17.76
CA GLN A 69 -40.90 5.09 17.51
C GLN A 69 -42.00 4.69 16.52
N GLN A 70 -43.19 4.49 17.10
CA GLN A 70 -44.45 4.44 16.39
C GLN A 70 -44.55 5.69 15.52
N ILE A 71 -44.24 5.52 14.23
CA ILE A 71 -44.53 6.51 13.21
C ILE A 71 -46.06 6.63 13.19
N ARG A 72 -46.57 7.74 13.74
CA ARG A 72 -47.97 8.15 13.60
C ARG A 72 -48.28 8.22 12.10
N VAL A 73 -49.19 7.37 11.68
CA VAL A 73 -49.72 7.34 10.33
C VAL A 73 -50.77 8.44 10.24
N ASP A 74 -50.32 9.66 9.97
CA ASP A 74 -51.22 10.75 9.61
C ASP A 74 -51.70 10.50 8.17
N TYR A 75 -52.88 9.89 8.05
CA TYR A 75 -53.61 9.77 6.80
C TYR A 75 -54.11 11.16 6.36
N ALA A 76 -53.27 11.88 5.63
CA ALA A 76 -53.73 12.91 4.71
C ALA A 76 -53.46 12.45 3.27
N PRO A 77 -54.49 12.30 2.42
CA PRO A 77 -54.33 11.71 1.10
C PRO A 77 -53.57 12.68 0.17
N GLN A 78 -52.29 12.41 -0.04
CA GLN A 78 -51.51 13.02 -1.12
C GLN A 78 -52.06 12.51 -2.47
N PRO A 79 -52.25 13.38 -3.47
CA PRO A 79 -52.85 13.03 -4.74
C PRO A 79 -51.95 12.02 -5.46
N LYS A 80 -52.58 11.04 -6.12
CA LYS A 80 -51.97 9.96 -6.90
C LYS A 80 -50.88 10.52 -7.81
N ARG A 81 -49.62 10.49 -7.36
CA ARG A 81 -48.47 10.62 -8.27
C ARG A 81 -48.63 9.48 -9.26
N HIS A 82 -48.91 9.79 -10.52
CA HIS A 82 -48.76 8.84 -11.62
C HIS A 82 -47.43 8.13 -11.40
N SER A 83 -47.46 6.82 -11.13
CA SER A 83 -46.24 6.04 -10.99
C SER A 83 -45.53 6.16 -12.32
N ARG A 84 -44.42 6.91 -12.38
CA ARG A 84 -43.59 6.95 -13.57
C ARG A 84 -43.22 5.50 -13.89
N ILE A 85 -43.55 5.06 -15.09
CA ILE A 85 -43.20 3.74 -15.59
C ILE A 85 -41.68 3.63 -15.49
N LYS A 86 -41.17 2.57 -14.85
CA LYS A 86 -39.72 2.34 -14.82
C LYS A 86 -39.26 1.91 -16.21
N GLU A 87 -38.41 2.71 -16.83
CA GLU A 87 -37.84 2.39 -18.14
C GLU A 87 -36.59 1.51 -17.99
N ALA A 88 -36.44 0.55 -18.90
CA ALA A 88 -35.22 -0.25 -18.95
C ALA A 88 -34.02 0.64 -19.34
N PRO A 89 -32.81 0.34 -18.85
CA PRO A 89 -31.61 1.09 -19.23
C PRO A 89 -31.38 1.11 -20.73
N GLN A 90 -30.76 2.18 -21.25
CA GLN A 90 -30.51 2.32 -22.67
C GLN A 90 -29.66 1.16 -23.20
N GLY A 91 -30.06 0.58 -24.31
CA GLY A 91 -29.40 -0.57 -24.93
C GLY A 91 -29.51 -1.89 -24.15
N TRP A 92 -30.33 -1.95 -23.10
CA TRP A 92 -30.49 -3.18 -22.31
C TRP A 92 -31.30 -4.25 -23.04
N LEU A 93 -32.30 -3.86 -23.84
CA LEU A 93 -33.26 -4.78 -24.48
C LEU A 93 -32.55 -5.80 -25.40
N ASP A 94 -31.69 -5.31 -26.28
CA ASP A 94 -30.99 -6.13 -27.28
C ASP A 94 -29.61 -6.62 -26.82
N CYS A 95 -29.13 -6.14 -25.68
CA CYS A 95 -27.95 -6.69 -25.04
C CYS A 95 -28.15 -8.19 -24.72
N PRO A 96 -27.23 -9.10 -25.12
CA PRO A 96 -27.31 -10.51 -24.80
C PRO A 96 -27.40 -10.77 -23.29
N ALA A 97 -28.21 -11.74 -22.86
CA ALA A 97 -28.53 -11.92 -21.45
C ALA A 97 -27.31 -12.23 -20.55
N PHE A 98 -26.51 -13.23 -20.90
CA PHE A 98 -25.33 -13.64 -20.14
C PHE A 98 -24.28 -14.28 -21.06
N GLY A 99 -23.04 -14.38 -20.58
CA GLY A 99 -21.95 -15.11 -21.24
C GLY A 99 -21.69 -16.47 -20.59
N GLU A 100 -20.88 -17.29 -21.24
CA GLU A 100 -20.47 -18.57 -20.68
C GLU A 100 -19.59 -18.39 -19.43
N PRO A 101 -19.65 -19.34 -18.47
CA PRO A 101 -18.88 -19.21 -17.24
C PRO A 101 -17.37 -19.18 -17.48
N ILE A 102 -16.68 -18.36 -16.70
CA ILE A 102 -15.22 -18.29 -16.59
C ILE A 102 -14.91 -18.64 -15.14
N ASP A 103 -14.26 -19.77 -14.89
CA ASP A 103 -13.99 -20.27 -13.53
C ASP A 103 -15.22 -20.20 -12.60
N LYS A 104 -16.36 -20.68 -13.10
CA LYS A 104 -17.68 -20.64 -12.43
C LYS A 104 -18.25 -19.24 -12.15
N ILE A 105 -17.65 -18.19 -12.71
CA ILE A 105 -18.19 -16.83 -12.72
C ILE A 105 -18.98 -16.62 -14.02
N ILE A 106 -20.26 -16.27 -13.90
CA ILE A 106 -21.18 -16.04 -15.02
C ILE A 106 -21.30 -14.52 -15.21
N PRO A 107 -20.73 -13.95 -16.28
CA PRO A 107 -20.96 -12.55 -16.62
C PRO A 107 -22.37 -12.38 -17.19
N SER A 108 -23.10 -11.39 -16.70
CA SER A 108 -24.51 -11.18 -17.05
C SER A 108 -24.85 -9.71 -17.15
N LYS A 109 -25.83 -9.37 -18.01
CA LYS A 109 -26.54 -8.09 -17.86
C LYS A 109 -27.41 -8.12 -16.61
N VAL A 110 -27.82 -6.96 -16.12
CA VAL A 110 -28.67 -6.90 -14.93
C VAL A 110 -30.02 -7.57 -15.19
N PRO A 111 -30.50 -8.50 -14.35
CA PRO A 111 -31.88 -8.96 -14.41
C PRO A 111 -32.81 -7.86 -13.89
N LEU A 112 -33.91 -7.60 -14.58
CA LEU A 112 -34.90 -6.61 -14.16
C LEU A 112 -36.08 -7.31 -13.48
N ASP A 113 -36.54 -6.74 -12.36
CA ASP A 113 -37.71 -7.24 -11.64
C ASP A 113 -39.03 -6.95 -12.42
N GLU A 114 -40.15 -7.44 -11.89
CA GLU A 114 -41.45 -7.29 -12.53
C GLU A 114 -41.93 -5.83 -12.64
N THR A 115 -41.29 -4.88 -11.96
CA THR A 115 -41.66 -3.45 -12.04
C THR A 115 -41.27 -2.80 -13.37
N PHE A 116 -40.46 -3.47 -14.20
CA PHE A 116 -40.12 -3.07 -15.57
C PHE A 116 -40.99 -3.75 -16.64
N ASN A 117 -42.00 -4.55 -16.25
CA ASN A 117 -42.80 -5.33 -17.21
C ASN A 117 -43.61 -4.48 -18.21
N GLU A 118 -43.90 -3.23 -17.87
CA GLU A 118 -44.61 -2.27 -18.73
C GLU A 118 -43.69 -1.68 -19.81
N SER A 119 -42.39 -1.52 -19.53
CA SER A 119 -41.40 -1.00 -20.48
C SER A 119 -40.66 -2.10 -21.25
N VAL A 120 -40.69 -3.36 -20.77
CA VAL A 120 -40.00 -4.49 -21.40
C VAL A 120 -40.99 -5.48 -22.00
N PRO A 121 -41.00 -5.66 -23.35
CA PRO A 121 -41.94 -6.56 -24.00
C PRO A 121 -41.69 -8.03 -23.59
N PRO A 122 -42.74 -8.88 -23.51
CA PRO A 122 -42.64 -10.25 -22.97
C PRO A 122 -41.50 -11.11 -23.52
N GLY A 123 -41.20 -11.03 -24.82
CA GLY A 123 -40.13 -11.81 -25.46
C GLY A 123 -38.70 -11.35 -25.14
N LYS A 124 -38.53 -10.16 -24.56
CA LYS A 124 -37.23 -9.56 -24.19
C LYS A 124 -37.02 -9.48 -22.69
N ARG A 125 -37.99 -9.95 -21.88
CA ARG A 125 -37.87 -9.96 -20.42
C ARG A 125 -36.72 -10.86 -19.96
N TYR A 126 -36.01 -10.39 -18.95
CA TYR A 126 -34.91 -11.10 -18.32
C TYR A 126 -34.92 -10.81 -16.82
N SER A 127 -35.66 -11.62 -16.05
CA SER A 127 -35.77 -11.51 -14.60
C SER A 127 -34.85 -12.50 -13.87
N SER A 128 -34.67 -12.30 -12.56
CA SER A 128 -33.93 -13.19 -11.66
C SER A 128 -34.44 -14.64 -11.77
N LYS A 129 -35.76 -14.84 -11.82
CA LYS A 129 -36.41 -16.14 -11.99
C LYS A 129 -36.07 -16.80 -13.34
N GLN A 130 -36.16 -16.04 -14.44
CA GLN A 130 -35.82 -16.56 -15.77
C GLN A 130 -34.33 -16.94 -15.86
N LEU A 131 -33.47 -16.09 -15.30
CA LEU A 131 -32.04 -16.33 -15.19
C LEU A 131 -31.75 -17.62 -14.43
N VAL A 132 -32.25 -17.75 -13.19
CA VAL A 132 -32.03 -18.96 -12.35
C VAL A 132 -32.53 -20.21 -13.05
N ASN A 133 -33.73 -20.18 -13.64
CA ASN A 133 -34.28 -21.32 -14.37
C ASN A 133 -33.40 -21.73 -15.57
N LYS A 134 -32.88 -20.75 -16.33
CA LYS A 134 -32.01 -21.02 -17.47
C LYS A 134 -30.66 -21.59 -17.02
N GLN A 135 -30.09 -21.10 -15.92
CA GLN A 135 -28.85 -21.65 -15.37
C GLN A 135 -29.04 -23.06 -14.79
N ARG A 136 -30.15 -23.32 -14.07
CA ARG A 136 -30.47 -24.66 -13.54
C ARG A 136 -30.64 -25.69 -14.66
N LYS A 137 -31.29 -25.32 -15.77
CA LYS A 137 -31.39 -26.18 -16.96
C LYS A 137 -30.03 -26.53 -17.57
N ALA A 138 -29.05 -25.65 -17.43
CA ALA A 138 -27.65 -25.89 -17.82
C ALA A 138 -26.83 -26.63 -16.74
N GLY A 139 -27.47 -27.13 -15.67
CA GLY A 139 -26.78 -27.81 -14.57
C GLY A 139 -26.02 -26.88 -13.63
N ARG A 140 -26.29 -25.56 -13.67
CA ARG A 140 -25.56 -24.55 -12.90
C ARG A 140 -26.44 -23.97 -11.79
N GLU A 141 -26.02 -24.14 -10.54
CA GLU A 141 -26.67 -23.52 -9.38
C GLU A 141 -25.92 -22.25 -8.98
N ILE A 142 -26.61 -21.12 -8.86
CA ILE A 142 -26.01 -19.86 -8.41
C ILE A 142 -26.01 -19.83 -6.88
N GLY A 143 -24.85 -19.54 -6.28
CA GLY A 143 -24.72 -19.41 -4.82
C GLY A 143 -24.29 -18.04 -4.33
N LEU A 144 -23.79 -17.18 -5.22
CA LEU A 144 -23.44 -15.79 -4.95
C LEU A 144 -23.83 -14.90 -6.14
N VAL A 145 -24.41 -13.74 -5.85
CA VAL A 145 -24.62 -12.67 -6.82
C VAL A 145 -23.79 -11.46 -6.41
N ILE A 146 -22.95 -10.98 -7.33
CA ILE A 146 -22.20 -9.74 -7.16
C ILE A 146 -22.79 -8.69 -8.11
N ASP A 147 -23.39 -7.67 -7.50
CA ASP A 147 -24.02 -6.56 -8.19
C ASP A 147 -23.08 -5.35 -8.21
N LEU A 148 -22.64 -4.98 -9.43
CA LEU A 148 -21.68 -3.90 -9.68
C LEU A 148 -22.36 -2.56 -10.02
N THR A 149 -23.69 -2.49 -10.02
CA THR A 149 -24.42 -1.28 -10.42
C THR A 149 -24.40 -0.23 -9.30
N ASN A 150 -24.48 1.07 -9.63
CA ASN A 150 -24.56 2.15 -8.64
C ASN A 150 -26.01 2.53 -8.28
N THR A 151 -26.94 1.58 -8.40
CA THR A 151 -28.37 1.84 -8.16
C THR A 151 -29.01 0.64 -7.49
N THR A 152 -30.11 0.87 -6.78
CA THR A 152 -30.96 -0.15 -6.16
C THR A 152 -32.30 -0.31 -6.89
N ARG A 153 -32.47 0.34 -8.05
CA ARG A 153 -33.76 0.43 -8.77
C ARG A 153 -34.19 -0.84 -9.50
N TYR A 154 -33.23 -1.72 -9.84
CA TYR A 154 -33.43 -2.82 -10.79
C TYR A 154 -34.14 -4.04 -10.21
N TYR A 155 -33.82 -4.40 -8.97
CA TYR A 155 -34.44 -5.51 -8.26
C TYR A 155 -34.11 -5.44 -6.76
N SER A 156 -34.88 -6.15 -5.94
CA SER A 156 -34.59 -6.27 -4.50
C SER A 156 -33.57 -7.38 -4.21
N PRO A 157 -32.52 -7.13 -3.40
CA PRO A 157 -31.62 -8.19 -2.93
C PRO A 157 -32.33 -9.40 -2.31
N ALA A 158 -33.52 -9.17 -1.75
CA ALA A 158 -34.36 -10.21 -1.14
C ALA A 158 -34.80 -11.30 -2.13
N GLU A 159 -34.83 -11.03 -3.44
CA GLU A 159 -35.14 -12.04 -4.46
C GLU A 159 -34.12 -13.18 -4.47
N TRP A 160 -32.87 -12.89 -4.11
CA TRP A 160 -31.76 -13.84 -4.05
C TRP A 160 -31.64 -14.47 -2.67
N THR A 161 -31.64 -13.64 -1.62
CA THR A 161 -31.37 -14.12 -0.25
C THR A 161 -32.46 -15.03 0.28
N LYS A 162 -33.74 -14.80 -0.07
CA LYS A 162 -34.85 -15.72 0.28
C LYS A 162 -34.70 -17.12 -0.31
N GLN A 163 -33.94 -17.25 -1.40
CA GLN A 163 -33.67 -18.53 -2.06
C GLN A 163 -32.36 -19.18 -1.58
N GLY A 164 -31.71 -18.61 -0.56
CA GLY A 164 -30.43 -19.10 -0.02
C GLY A 164 -29.21 -18.70 -0.84
N THR A 165 -29.36 -17.78 -1.81
CA THR A 165 -28.25 -17.24 -2.60
C THR A 165 -27.65 -16.03 -1.90
N LYS A 166 -26.33 -16.02 -1.69
CA LYS A 166 -25.64 -14.86 -1.12
C LYS A 166 -25.70 -13.68 -2.10
N TYR A 167 -25.75 -12.46 -1.58
CA TYR A 167 -25.77 -11.24 -2.39
C TYR A 167 -24.73 -10.27 -1.85
N ALA A 168 -23.90 -9.73 -2.75
CA ALA A 168 -22.91 -8.71 -2.45
C ALA A 168 -23.08 -7.52 -3.41
N LYS A 169 -23.17 -6.31 -2.86
CA LYS A 169 -23.20 -5.06 -3.62
C LYS A 169 -21.82 -4.42 -3.60
N ILE A 170 -21.28 -4.14 -4.78
CA ILE A 170 -20.04 -3.36 -4.97
C ILE A 170 -20.41 -2.20 -5.90
N ALA A 171 -20.91 -1.12 -5.32
CA ALA A 171 -21.43 0.02 -6.06
C ALA A 171 -20.27 0.77 -6.76
N CYS A 172 -20.02 0.44 -8.02
CA CYS A 172 -19.00 1.11 -8.82
C CYS A 172 -19.53 2.48 -9.25
N LYS A 173 -18.79 3.56 -9.01
CA LYS A 173 -19.19 4.91 -9.38
C LYS A 173 -19.59 5.03 -10.86
N GLY A 174 -20.60 5.86 -11.13
CA GLY A 174 -21.16 6.19 -12.45
C GLY A 174 -20.21 7.01 -13.34
N ARG A 175 -20.48 6.99 -14.67
CA ARG A 175 -19.88 7.77 -15.78
C ARG A 175 -18.35 7.68 -16.00
N ASP A 176 -17.97 7.29 -17.22
CA ASP A 176 -16.62 7.30 -17.86
C ASP A 176 -15.36 7.10 -16.99
N ALA A 177 -15.52 6.41 -15.87
CA ALA A 177 -14.44 5.98 -15.01
C ALA A 177 -14.44 4.45 -14.92
N VAL A 178 -13.24 3.91 -14.80
CA VAL A 178 -13.03 2.51 -14.41
C VAL A 178 -13.37 2.34 -12.93
N PRO A 179 -13.80 1.13 -12.50
CA PRO A 179 -13.92 0.83 -11.07
C PRO A 179 -12.63 1.14 -10.31
N ASP A 180 -12.76 1.73 -9.12
CA ASP A 180 -11.61 2.01 -8.26
C ASP A 180 -10.96 0.73 -7.71
N ASN A 181 -9.71 0.83 -7.28
CA ASN A 181 -8.91 -0.31 -6.84
C ASN A 181 -9.48 -1.00 -5.58
N GLU A 182 -10.16 -0.26 -4.69
CA GLU A 182 -10.82 -0.83 -3.51
C GLU A 182 -11.97 -1.74 -3.92
N SER A 183 -12.83 -1.26 -4.84
CA SER A 183 -13.92 -2.03 -5.43
C SER A 183 -13.42 -3.30 -6.13
N VAL A 184 -12.30 -3.20 -6.85
CA VAL A 184 -11.62 -4.35 -7.48
C VAL A 184 -11.14 -5.34 -6.41
N ASN A 185 -10.46 -4.87 -5.38
CA ASN A 185 -9.94 -5.73 -4.30
C ASN A 185 -11.08 -6.46 -3.57
N LYS A 186 -12.19 -5.76 -3.30
CA LYS A 186 -13.41 -6.35 -2.75
C LYS A 186 -14.00 -7.43 -3.65
N PHE A 187 -14.12 -7.15 -4.95
CA PHE A 187 -14.63 -8.12 -5.90
C PHE A 187 -13.79 -9.40 -5.93
N VAL A 188 -12.47 -9.25 -6.09
CA VAL A 188 -11.56 -10.40 -6.21
C VAL A 188 -11.56 -11.23 -4.93
N TYR A 189 -11.51 -10.59 -3.76
CA TYR A 189 -11.55 -11.29 -2.47
C TYR A 189 -12.86 -12.09 -2.29
N GLU A 190 -14.02 -11.47 -2.54
CA GLU A 190 -15.33 -12.13 -2.44
C GLU A 190 -15.45 -13.33 -3.38
N ALA A 191 -14.97 -13.18 -4.62
CA ALA A 191 -14.97 -14.27 -5.59
C ALA A 191 -14.05 -15.42 -5.16
N MET A 192 -12.82 -15.11 -4.76
CA MET A 192 -11.82 -16.10 -4.33
C MET A 192 -12.29 -16.87 -3.10
N ILE A 193 -12.76 -16.18 -2.04
CA ILE A 193 -13.18 -16.84 -0.81
C ILE A 193 -14.43 -17.69 -1.01
N PHE A 194 -15.36 -17.26 -1.87
CA PHE A 194 -16.54 -18.04 -2.19
C PHE A 194 -16.18 -19.34 -2.92
N LEU A 195 -15.31 -19.26 -3.93
CA LEU A 195 -14.90 -20.43 -4.73
C LEU A 195 -13.99 -21.37 -3.93
N ASP A 196 -13.10 -20.84 -3.09
CA ASP A 196 -12.20 -21.61 -2.24
C ASP A 196 -12.97 -22.49 -1.24
N ARG A 197 -13.98 -21.93 -0.58
CA ARG A 197 -14.88 -22.66 0.34
C ARG A 197 -15.64 -23.82 -0.32
N GLN A 198 -15.69 -23.86 -1.64
CA GLN A 198 -16.41 -24.87 -2.42
C GLN A 198 -15.49 -25.83 -3.18
N LYS A 199 -14.16 -25.74 -3.03
CA LYS A 199 -13.19 -26.60 -3.74
C LYS A 199 -13.46 -28.11 -3.59
N HIS A 200 -13.93 -28.55 -2.43
CA HIS A 200 -14.24 -29.95 -2.14
C HIS A 200 -15.73 -30.29 -2.22
N SER A 201 -16.57 -29.36 -2.66
CA SER A 201 -18.01 -29.63 -2.84
C SER A 201 -18.23 -30.53 -4.05
N LYS A 202 -19.07 -31.56 -3.89
CA LYS A 202 -19.52 -32.39 -5.02
C LYS A 202 -20.31 -31.59 -6.06
N ASN A 203 -21.03 -30.57 -5.61
CA ASN A 203 -21.82 -29.65 -6.43
C ASN A 203 -21.38 -28.21 -6.12
N PRO A 204 -20.27 -27.72 -6.71
CA PRO A 204 -19.85 -26.34 -6.53
C PRO A 204 -20.85 -25.39 -7.18
N LYS A 205 -21.19 -24.30 -6.48
CA LYS A 205 -22.11 -23.28 -6.97
C LYS A 205 -21.34 -22.23 -7.78
N TYR A 206 -22.08 -21.48 -8.59
CA TYR A 206 -21.58 -20.44 -9.49
C TYR A 206 -21.79 -19.05 -8.87
N ILE A 207 -20.95 -18.12 -9.31
CA ILE A 207 -21.07 -16.70 -9.02
C ILE A 207 -21.74 -16.03 -10.22
N LEU A 208 -22.81 -15.29 -10.01
CA LEU A 208 -23.37 -14.40 -11.02
C LEU A 208 -22.80 -13.00 -10.81
N VAL A 209 -22.15 -12.44 -11.82
CA VAL A 209 -21.61 -11.07 -11.77
C VAL A 209 -22.30 -10.25 -12.84
N HIS A 210 -22.88 -9.14 -12.44
CA HIS A 210 -23.53 -8.24 -13.38
C HIS A 210 -23.24 -6.78 -13.08
N CYS A 211 -23.22 -6.00 -14.15
CA CYS A 211 -23.48 -4.57 -14.14
C CYS A 211 -24.71 -4.33 -15.04
N THR A 212 -24.97 -3.09 -15.48
CA THR A 212 -26.12 -2.79 -16.35
C THR A 212 -26.16 -3.69 -17.59
N HIS A 213 -25.07 -3.77 -18.35
CA HIS A 213 -24.99 -4.57 -19.58
C HIS A 213 -24.14 -5.85 -19.43
N GLY A 214 -23.32 -5.96 -18.39
CA GLY A 214 -22.50 -7.15 -18.15
C GLY A 214 -21.27 -7.30 -19.05
N HIS A 215 -20.69 -6.18 -19.50
CA HIS A 215 -19.54 -6.14 -20.41
C HIS A 215 -18.34 -5.40 -19.82
N ASN A 216 -18.38 -4.07 -19.71
CA ASN A 216 -17.21 -3.28 -19.28
C ASN A 216 -16.84 -3.49 -17.81
N ARG A 217 -17.63 -3.00 -16.85
CA ARG A 217 -17.37 -3.20 -15.40
C ARG A 217 -17.27 -4.67 -15.03
N THR A 218 -18.17 -5.51 -15.53
CA THR A 218 -18.14 -6.96 -15.30
C THR A 218 -16.87 -7.60 -15.84
N GLY A 219 -16.46 -7.26 -17.06
CA GLY A 219 -15.23 -7.75 -17.66
C GLY A 219 -13.99 -7.27 -16.92
N PHE A 220 -13.95 -6.00 -16.54
CA PHE A 220 -12.85 -5.40 -15.80
C PHE A 220 -12.59 -6.14 -14.48
N MET A 221 -13.66 -6.34 -13.71
CA MET A 221 -13.63 -7.12 -12.47
C MET A 221 -13.16 -8.55 -12.69
N ILE A 222 -13.73 -9.26 -13.68
CA ILE A 222 -13.39 -10.65 -13.97
C ILE A 222 -11.94 -10.79 -14.47
N ILE A 223 -11.45 -9.84 -15.27
CA ILE A 223 -10.06 -9.83 -15.73
C ILE A 223 -9.09 -9.63 -14.56
N HIS A 224 -9.40 -8.72 -13.63
CA HIS A 224 -8.58 -8.62 -12.41
C HIS A 224 -8.58 -9.91 -11.59
N TYR A 225 -9.71 -10.60 -11.49
CA TYR A 225 -9.78 -11.92 -10.85
C TYR A 225 -8.88 -12.94 -11.58
N LEU A 226 -8.97 -13.02 -12.91
CA LEU A 226 -8.17 -13.94 -13.73
C LEU A 226 -6.66 -13.71 -13.58
N MET A 227 -6.23 -12.44 -13.65
CA MET A 227 -4.82 -12.04 -13.49
C MET A 227 -4.24 -12.39 -12.12
N ARG A 228 -5.08 -12.53 -11.10
CA ARG A 228 -4.67 -12.84 -9.72
C ARG A 228 -4.80 -14.34 -9.38
N THR A 229 -5.23 -15.17 -10.34
CA THR A 229 -5.53 -16.59 -10.09
C THR A 229 -4.94 -17.53 -11.14
N HIS A 230 -5.28 -17.32 -12.42
CA HIS A 230 -5.09 -18.29 -13.51
C HIS A 230 -4.06 -17.86 -14.55
N VAL A 231 -4.00 -16.56 -14.87
CA VAL A 231 -3.19 -16.05 -15.98
C VAL A 231 -2.18 -15.02 -15.52
N SER A 232 -1.15 -14.83 -16.35
CA SER A 232 -0.02 -13.93 -16.06
C SER A 232 0.13 -12.81 -17.09
N CYS A 233 -0.85 -12.63 -17.97
CA CYS A 233 -0.82 -11.66 -19.07
C CYS A 233 -2.22 -11.04 -19.28
N VAL A 234 -2.29 -9.71 -19.35
CA VAL A 234 -3.55 -8.97 -19.52
C VAL A 234 -4.25 -9.33 -20.82
N ALA A 235 -3.50 -9.49 -21.91
CA ALA A 235 -4.07 -9.83 -23.21
C ALA A 235 -4.76 -11.20 -23.20
N GLU A 236 -4.16 -12.20 -22.55
CA GLU A 236 -4.76 -13.53 -22.38
C GLU A 236 -6.08 -13.43 -21.59
N ALA A 237 -6.09 -12.66 -20.51
CA ALA A 237 -7.28 -12.43 -19.69
C ALA A 237 -8.42 -11.75 -20.48
N ILE A 238 -8.09 -10.69 -21.24
CA ILE A 238 -9.04 -9.98 -22.11
C ILE A 238 -9.63 -10.94 -23.15
N ASN A 239 -8.80 -11.72 -23.82
CA ASN A 239 -9.24 -12.65 -24.85
C ASN A 239 -10.15 -13.75 -24.28
N MET A 240 -9.80 -14.33 -23.13
CA MET A 240 -10.66 -15.30 -22.45
C MET A 240 -12.03 -14.71 -22.09
N PHE A 241 -12.07 -13.46 -21.61
CA PHE A 241 -13.34 -12.79 -21.32
C PHE A 241 -14.15 -12.54 -22.59
N ALA A 242 -13.52 -12.00 -23.63
CA ALA A 242 -14.17 -11.71 -24.91
C ALA A 242 -14.77 -12.96 -25.58
N GLN A 243 -14.09 -14.11 -25.51
CA GLN A 243 -14.60 -15.36 -26.06
C GLN A 243 -15.85 -15.87 -25.34
N ARG A 244 -15.92 -15.70 -24.02
CA ARG A 244 -17.03 -16.20 -23.19
C ARG A 244 -18.17 -15.20 -23.07
N ARG A 245 -17.90 -13.91 -23.22
CA ARG A 245 -18.87 -12.82 -23.22
C ARG A 245 -18.62 -11.84 -24.39
N PRO A 246 -18.88 -12.24 -25.65
CA PRO A 246 -18.60 -11.39 -26.80
C PRO A 246 -19.37 -10.06 -26.77
N PRO A 247 -18.75 -8.93 -27.20
CA PRO A 247 -17.39 -8.85 -27.73
C PRO A 247 -16.31 -8.68 -26.65
N GLY A 248 -16.66 -8.77 -25.37
CA GLY A 248 -15.78 -8.45 -24.24
C GLY A 248 -16.00 -7.04 -23.72
N ILE A 249 -14.91 -6.41 -23.28
CA ILE A 249 -14.86 -4.98 -22.93
C ILE A 249 -14.74 -4.18 -24.23
N TYR A 250 -15.60 -3.20 -24.44
CA TYR A 250 -15.62 -2.33 -25.64
C TYR A 250 -15.32 -0.86 -25.31
N LYS A 251 -15.03 -0.56 -24.04
CA LYS A 251 -14.54 0.75 -23.58
C LYS A 251 -13.01 0.74 -23.54
N ARG A 252 -12.37 1.71 -24.22
CA ARG A 252 -10.91 1.73 -24.43
C ARG A 252 -10.15 2.07 -23.15
N ASP A 253 -10.62 3.06 -22.40
CA ASP A 253 -10.13 3.46 -21.08
C ASP A 253 -10.07 2.29 -20.10
N TYR A 254 -11.02 1.37 -20.16
CA TYR A 254 -11.03 0.14 -19.34
C TYR A 254 -9.87 -0.80 -19.71
N ILE A 255 -9.58 -0.95 -20.99
CA ILE A 255 -8.48 -1.79 -21.47
C ILE A 255 -7.13 -1.15 -21.09
N GLU A 256 -6.97 0.15 -21.33
CA GLU A 256 -5.75 0.89 -21.00
C GLU A 256 -5.46 0.87 -19.49
N ALA A 257 -6.50 1.03 -18.66
CA ALA A 257 -6.36 0.92 -17.20
C ALA A 257 -5.90 -0.47 -16.74
N LEU A 258 -6.33 -1.55 -17.41
CA LEU A 258 -5.87 -2.92 -17.09
C LEU A 258 -4.38 -3.08 -17.39
N TYR A 259 -3.92 -2.66 -18.57
CA TYR A 259 -2.50 -2.69 -18.94
C TYR A 259 -1.66 -1.83 -17.98
N SER A 260 -2.11 -0.61 -17.70
CA SER A 260 -1.46 0.29 -16.74
C SER A 260 -1.35 -0.33 -15.35
N PHE A 261 -2.45 -0.88 -14.81
CA PHE A 261 -2.48 -1.48 -13.47
C PHE A 261 -1.50 -2.63 -13.33
N TYR A 262 -1.36 -3.48 -14.36
CA TYR A 262 -0.45 -4.63 -14.34
C TYR A 262 0.95 -4.34 -14.88
N HIS A 263 1.27 -3.06 -15.14
CA HIS A 263 2.56 -2.61 -15.66
C HIS A 263 2.93 -3.26 -17.00
N GLU A 264 1.94 -3.53 -17.85
CA GLU A 264 2.13 -4.10 -19.18
C GLU A 264 2.03 -3.02 -20.26
N VAL A 265 2.96 -2.99 -21.21
CA VAL A 265 2.89 -2.04 -22.35
C VAL A 265 1.97 -2.56 -23.45
N PRO A 266 0.95 -1.80 -23.88
CA PRO A 266 0.01 -2.25 -24.92
C PRO A 266 0.65 -2.55 -26.27
N GLU A 267 1.74 -1.86 -26.62
CA GLU A 267 2.39 -1.86 -27.95
C GLU A 267 2.77 -3.25 -28.46
N ASN A 268 2.99 -4.22 -27.57
CA ASN A 268 3.36 -5.60 -27.95
C ASN A 268 2.16 -6.56 -28.11
N MET A 269 0.96 -6.21 -27.65
CA MET A 269 -0.24 -7.05 -27.71
C MET A 269 -1.55 -6.24 -27.73
N MET A 270 -1.62 -5.15 -28.51
CA MET A 270 -2.90 -4.44 -28.68
C MET A 270 -3.94 -5.38 -29.30
N ILE A 271 -4.74 -6.02 -28.44
CA ILE A 271 -6.05 -6.53 -28.84
C ILE A 271 -6.83 -5.27 -29.19
N ALA A 272 -7.14 -5.11 -30.49
CA ALA A 272 -7.94 -3.99 -30.95
C ALA A 272 -9.23 -3.94 -30.10
N CYS A 273 -9.46 -2.82 -29.43
CA CYS A 273 -10.69 -2.62 -28.66
C CYS A 273 -11.87 -2.84 -29.62
N PRO A 274 -12.79 -3.77 -29.33
CA PRO A 274 -13.90 -4.03 -30.21
C PRO A 274 -14.78 -2.77 -30.31
N PRO A 275 -15.41 -2.52 -31.47
CA PRO A 275 -16.30 -1.38 -31.62
C PRO A 275 -17.48 -1.50 -30.65
N THR A 276 -18.02 -0.35 -30.22
CA THR A 276 -19.23 -0.31 -29.42
C THR A 276 -20.35 -1.10 -30.12
N PRO A 277 -20.93 -2.12 -29.44
CA PRO A 277 -21.96 -2.97 -30.01
C PRO A 277 -23.16 -2.16 -30.50
N GLU A 278 -23.79 -2.61 -31.59
CA GLU A 278 -24.96 -1.96 -32.18
C GLU A 278 -26.07 -1.70 -31.16
N TRP A 279 -26.36 -2.68 -30.29
CA TRP A 279 -27.37 -2.58 -29.25
C TRP A 279 -27.10 -1.50 -28.17
N LYS A 280 -25.89 -0.93 -28.09
CA LYS A 280 -25.56 0.17 -27.15
C LYS A 280 -25.43 1.52 -27.85
N ARG A 281 -25.38 1.56 -29.18
CA ARG A 281 -25.28 2.84 -29.90
C ARG A 281 -26.54 3.67 -29.59
N PRO A 282 -26.41 4.96 -29.25
CA PRO A 282 -27.58 5.81 -29.10
C PRO A 282 -28.32 5.91 -30.43
N ASP A 283 -29.62 5.61 -30.43
CA ASP A 283 -30.49 5.83 -31.60
C ASP A 283 -30.67 7.33 -31.88
N ASP A 284 -30.54 8.17 -30.84
CA ASP A 284 -30.70 9.61 -30.92
C ASP A 284 -29.33 10.30 -30.79
N LEU A 285 -28.86 10.86 -31.91
CA LEU A 285 -27.96 12.00 -31.88
C LEU A 285 -28.70 13.17 -31.21
N ASP A 286 -28.01 13.99 -30.43
CA ASP A 286 -28.52 15.28 -30.01
C ASP A 286 -28.72 16.23 -31.21
N LEU A 287 -29.32 17.40 -30.98
CA LEU A 287 -29.60 18.39 -32.02
C LEU A 287 -28.33 18.90 -32.76
N ASN A 288 -27.15 18.62 -32.24
CA ASN A 288 -25.86 18.99 -32.83
C ASN A 288 -25.17 17.81 -33.55
N GLY A 289 -25.79 16.63 -33.61
CA GLY A 289 -25.22 15.47 -34.28
C GLY A 289 -24.19 14.72 -33.44
N GLU A 290 -24.10 14.98 -32.13
CA GLU A 290 -23.29 14.19 -31.20
C GLU A 290 -24.16 13.17 -30.46
N ALA A 291 -23.57 12.04 -30.07
CA ALA A 291 -24.28 11.02 -29.31
C ALA A 291 -24.86 11.62 -28.01
N LYS A 292 -26.17 11.46 -27.73
CA LYS A 292 -26.73 11.80 -26.41
C LYS A 292 -25.87 11.17 -25.30
N GLN A 293 -25.41 11.99 -24.35
CA GLN A 293 -24.66 11.51 -23.19
C GLN A 293 -25.56 10.65 -22.29
N ASP A 294 -25.01 9.52 -21.80
CA ASP A 294 -25.72 8.47 -21.06
C ASP A 294 -26.44 9.02 -19.79
N ASP A 295 -27.78 8.96 -19.75
CA ASP A 295 -28.62 9.24 -18.56
C ASP A 295 -28.63 8.10 -17.51
N ASP A 296 -27.82 7.06 -17.72
CA ASP A 296 -27.70 5.93 -16.79
C ASP A 296 -26.81 6.29 -15.59
N ASP A 297 -27.34 7.12 -14.68
CA ASP A 297 -27.10 7.16 -13.22
C ASP A 297 -27.41 8.59 -12.73
N ASP A 298 -28.70 8.86 -12.48
CA ASP A 298 -29.22 10.07 -11.87
C ASP A 298 -28.78 10.16 -10.40
N ASN A 299 -27.55 10.61 -10.19
CA ASN A 299 -27.11 11.34 -9.00
C ASN A 299 -26.20 12.45 -9.53
N GLY A 300 -26.69 13.69 -9.47
CA GLY A 300 -25.94 14.88 -9.85
C GLY A 300 -24.80 15.14 -8.88
N ASP A 301 -23.70 14.42 -9.05
CA ASP A 301 -22.41 14.79 -8.46
C ASP A 301 -21.58 15.57 -9.51
N PRO A 302 -20.99 16.72 -9.13
CA PRO A 302 -20.22 17.55 -10.04
C PRO A 302 -18.93 16.85 -10.51
N GLU A 303 -18.48 17.22 -11.71
CA GLU A 303 -17.27 16.74 -12.35
C GLU A 303 -16.06 16.78 -11.39
N PRO A 304 -15.21 15.74 -11.37
CA PRO A 304 -14.00 15.77 -10.56
C PRO A 304 -13.06 16.87 -11.08
N PRO A 305 -12.42 17.64 -10.19
CA PRO A 305 -11.46 18.66 -10.59
C PRO A 305 -10.34 18.03 -11.43
N ARG A 306 -9.98 18.72 -12.50
CA ARG A 306 -8.83 18.38 -13.35
C ARG A 306 -7.62 18.28 -12.43
N ASN A 307 -7.01 17.09 -12.36
CA ASN A 307 -5.72 16.92 -11.73
C ASN A 307 -4.70 17.67 -12.59
N GLU A 308 -4.50 18.94 -12.30
CA GLU A 308 -3.25 19.60 -12.62
C GLU A 308 -2.14 18.77 -11.97
N SER A 309 -1.17 18.38 -12.79
CA SER A 309 0.04 17.70 -12.36
C SER A 309 0.88 18.70 -11.55
N GLU A 310 0.41 19.04 -10.35
CA GLU A 310 1.29 19.56 -9.33
C GLU A 310 2.33 18.46 -9.07
N ASP A 311 3.60 18.83 -9.07
CA ASP A 311 4.70 18.02 -8.57
C ASP A 311 4.35 17.59 -7.14
N LYS A 312 3.64 16.47 -7.01
CA LYS A 312 3.25 15.94 -5.70
C LYS A 312 4.55 15.64 -4.97
N ILE A 313 4.90 16.51 -4.03
CA ILE A 313 6.02 16.35 -3.12
C ILE A 313 5.84 14.97 -2.49
N ILE A 314 6.73 14.04 -2.83
CA ILE A 314 6.73 12.70 -2.28
C ILE A 314 7.22 12.81 -0.83
N THR A 315 6.43 12.31 0.12
CA THR A 315 6.78 12.35 1.54
C THR A 315 6.83 10.95 2.14
N ASN A 316 7.59 10.79 3.23
CA ASN A 316 7.63 9.53 3.98
C ASN A 316 6.27 9.18 4.61
N ASP A 317 5.39 10.17 4.80
CA ASP A 317 4.06 10.00 5.40
C ASP A 317 2.98 9.64 4.36
N ASP A 318 3.35 9.50 3.08
CA ASP A 318 2.42 9.12 2.01
C ASP A 318 1.84 7.73 2.24
N VAL A 319 0.53 7.60 2.00
CA VAL A 319 -0.17 6.34 2.10
C VAL A 319 0.03 5.52 0.81
N LEU A 320 0.75 4.41 0.91
CA LEU A 320 1.14 3.60 -0.25
C LEU A 320 0.26 2.37 -0.44
N GLY A 321 -0.15 2.15 -1.68
CA GLY A 321 -0.95 0.99 -2.09
C GLY A 321 -2.46 1.16 -1.88
N ASP A 322 -3.20 0.19 -2.42
CA ASP A 322 -4.65 0.19 -2.49
C ASP A 322 -5.28 -0.38 -1.22
N GLU A 323 -6.45 0.12 -0.87
CA GLU A 323 -7.21 -0.39 0.27
C GLU A 323 -7.68 -1.83 0.06
N VAL A 324 -7.70 -2.56 1.16
CA VAL A 324 -8.05 -3.97 1.22
C VAL A 324 -9.28 -4.13 2.13
N PRO A 325 -10.31 -4.92 1.75
CA PRO A 325 -11.49 -5.14 2.57
C PRO A 325 -11.15 -5.60 3.99
N TYR A 326 -11.91 -5.14 4.98
CA TYR A 326 -11.68 -5.45 6.39
C TYR A 326 -11.54 -6.96 6.67
N ASP A 327 -12.44 -7.79 6.13
CA ASP A 327 -12.41 -9.25 6.29
C ASP A 327 -11.13 -9.89 5.71
N GLN A 328 -10.62 -9.34 4.60
CA GLN A 328 -9.35 -9.76 4.02
C GLN A 328 -8.19 -9.36 4.93
N GLN A 329 -8.20 -8.14 5.48
CA GLN A 329 -7.17 -7.71 6.44
C GLN A 329 -7.12 -8.62 7.67
N GLU A 330 -8.27 -8.99 8.25
CA GLU A 330 -8.33 -9.92 9.38
C GLU A 330 -7.75 -11.29 9.03
N ALA A 331 -8.08 -11.83 7.85
CA ALA A 331 -7.49 -13.08 7.37
C ALA A 331 -5.96 -12.99 7.20
N LEU A 332 -5.45 -11.87 6.68
CA LEU A 332 -4.01 -11.62 6.50
C LEU A 332 -3.29 -11.43 7.85
N ARG A 333 -3.93 -10.82 8.85
CA ARG A 333 -3.41 -10.73 10.23
C ARG A 333 -3.19 -12.12 10.84
N VAL A 334 -4.20 -12.98 10.73
CA VAL A 334 -4.14 -14.38 11.18
C VAL A 334 -3.02 -15.12 10.45
N LEU A 335 -2.87 -14.91 9.15
CA LEU A 335 -1.79 -15.50 8.36
C LEU A 335 -0.41 -15.04 8.84
N CYS A 336 -0.20 -13.74 9.08
CA CYS A 336 1.07 -13.21 9.58
C CYS A 336 1.45 -13.83 10.93
N TYR A 337 0.50 -13.93 11.88
CA TYR A 337 0.76 -14.60 13.15
C TYR A 337 1.11 -16.08 12.99
N LYS A 338 0.46 -16.78 12.07
CA LYS A 338 0.80 -18.17 11.76
C LYS A 338 2.22 -18.30 11.19
N LEU A 339 2.61 -17.43 10.25
CA LEU A 339 3.95 -17.42 9.64
C LEU A 339 5.05 -17.10 10.66
N LEU A 340 4.71 -16.32 11.69
CA LEU A 340 5.61 -15.94 12.78
C LEU A 340 5.55 -16.90 13.98
N GLU A 341 4.81 -18.00 13.89
CA GLU A 341 4.59 -18.95 14.98
C GLU A 341 4.06 -18.30 16.27
N MET A 342 3.26 -17.23 16.13
CA MET A 342 2.67 -16.50 17.26
C MET A 342 1.30 -17.07 17.64
N PRO A 343 0.95 -17.07 18.94
CA PRO A 343 -0.39 -17.43 19.37
C PRO A 343 -1.42 -16.39 18.91
N LEU A 344 -2.59 -16.86 18.48
CA LEU A 344 -3.74 -16.00 18.19
C LEU A 344 -4.32 -15.50 19.51
N ILE A 345 -4.17 -14.20 19.79
CA ILE A 345 -4.71 -13.57 20.99
C ILE A 345 -6.14 -13.09 20.70
N ARG A 346 -7.08 -13.29 21.63
CA ARG A 346 -8.42 -12.68 21.56
C ARG A 346 -8.30 -11.17 21.81
N GLY A 347 -8.75 -10.35 20.85
CA GLY A 347 -8.75 -8.89 20.95
C GLY A 347 -8.10 -8.22 19.75
N HIS A 348 -7.63 -6.98 19.92
CA HIS A 348 -6.98 -6.23 18.86
C HIS A 348 -5.62 -6.84 18.50
N SER A 349 -5.49 -7.26 17.25
CA SER A 349 -4.23 -7.70 16.67
C SER A 349 -3.20 -6.57 16.69
N GLN A 350 -2.06 -6.81 17.33
CA GLN A 350 -0.92 -5.89 17.38
C GLN A 350 0.10 -6.22 16.29
N PHE A 351 0.72 -5.17 15.73
CA PHE A 351 1.80 -5.32 14.76
C PHE A 351 2.94 -6.22 15.31
N PRO A 352 3.28 -7.32 14.60
CA PRO A 352 4.21 -8.32 15.13
C PRO A 352 5.69 -8.03 14.85
N GLY A 353 6.00 -7.05 13.99
CA GLY A 353 7.38 -6.77 13.55
C GLY A 353 8.34 -6.47 14.70
N SER A 354 9.63 -6.76 14.50
CA SER A 354 10.69 -6.56 15.48
C SER A 354 11.00 -5.08 15.68
N HIS A 355 11.19 -4.66 16.93
CA HIS A 355 11.45 -3.28 17.32
C HIS A 355 12.80 -3.18 18.04
N PRO A 356 13.75 -2.38 17.52
CA PRO A 356 15.01 -2.12 18.18
C PRO A 356 14.83 -1.35 19.50
N VAL A 357 15.66 -1.67 20.49
CA VAL A 357 15.81 -0.90 21.73
C VAL A 357 16.93 0.13 21.58
N SER A 358 16.79 1.28 22.23
CA SER A 358 17.84 2.30 22.20
C SER A 358 19.10 1.80 22.89
N LEU A 359 20.26 2.03 22.26
CA LEU A 359 21.57 1.82 22.85
C LEU A 359 21.72 2.75 24.05
N ASN A 360 22.14 2.20 25.17
CA ASN A 360 22.42 2.91 26.42
C ASN A 360 23.65 2.29 27.09
N SER A 361 24.11 2.92 28.16
CA SER A 361 25.34 2.51 28.84
C SER A 361 25.28 1.07 29.40
N GLU A 362 24.09 0.57 29.73
CA GLU A 362 23.88 -0.78 30.26
C GLU A 362 23.96 -1.86 29.15
N ASN A 363 23.25 -1.63 28.04
CA ASN A 363 23.14 -2.62 26.97
C ASN A 363 24.28 -2.53 25.93
N LEU A 364 25.12 -1.49 25.98
CA LEU A 364 26.35 -1.40 25.19
C LEU A 364 27.26 -2.63 25.37
N GLN A 365 27.29 -3.20 26.57
CA GLN A 365 28.03 -4.43 26.88
C GLN A 365 27.59 -5.63 26.01
N LEU A 366 26.38 -5.64 25.44
CA LEU A 366 25.95 -6.69 24.53
C LEU A 366 26.86 -6.79 23.30
N LEU A 367 27.41 -5.66 22.82
CA LEU A 367 28.36 -5.65 21.70
C LEU A 367 29.67 -6.37 22.05
N ARG A 368 30.06 -6.41 23.34
CA ARG A 368 31.21 -7.18 23.83
C ARG A 368 30.91 -8.68 23.99
N GLN A 369 29.65 -9.03 24.23
CA GLN A 369 29.23 -10.39 24.59
C GLN A 369 28.74 -11.22 23.40
N ARG A 370 28.28 -10.59 22.32
CA ARG A 370 27.66 -11.25 21.17
C ARG A 370 28.24 -10.69 19.87
N TYR A 371 28.14 -11.47 18.80
CA TYR A 371 28.69 -11.08 17.51
C TYR A 371 27.68 -10.23 16.71
N TYR A 372 27.95 -8.93 16.63
CA TYR A 372 27.11 -7.94 15.96
C TYR A 372 27.63 -7.48 14.61
N TYR A 373 26.70 -7.17 13.73
CA TYR A 373 26.90 -6.36 12.53
C TYR A 373 26.18 -5.02 12.71
N ALA A 374 26.61 -4.02 11.98
CA ALA A 374 26.02 -2.69 11.97
C ALA A 374 25.48 -2.35 10.57
N THR A 375 24.42 -1.54 10.55
CA THR A 375 23.91 -0.87 9.36
C THR A 375 23.50 0.55 9.73
N TRP A 376 23.26 1.42 8.75
CA TRP A 376 22.74 2.76 9.02
C TRP A 376 21.28 2.68 9.45
N LYS A 377 20.86 3.58 10.31
CA LYS A 377 19.45 3.77 10.62
C LYS A 377 18.89 4.78 9.61
N ALA A 378 18.11 4.31 8.65
CA ALA A 378 17.49 5.18 7.66
C ALA A 378 16.35 5.98 8.32
N ASP A 379 16.10 7.19 7.80
CA ASP A 379 14.89 7.93 8.10
C ASP A 379 13.80 7.59 7.09
N GLY A 380 13.00 6.60 7.44
CA GLY A 380 11.95 6.06 6.57
C GLY A 380 10.76 5.49 7.32
N THR A 381 9.74 5.13 6.57
CA THR A 381 8.49 4.58 7.09
C THR A 381 8.56 3.06 7.17
N ARG A 382 8.35 2.52 8.37
CA ARG A 382 8.40 1.08 8.63
C ARG A 382 7.25 0.37 7.92
N TYR A 383 7.60 -0.61 7.10
CA TYR A 383 6.65 -1.52 6.48
C TYR A 383 7.18 -2.95 6.56
N MET A 384 6.34 -3.91 6.91
CA MET A 384 6.57 -5.29 6.45
C MET A 384 5.94 -5.44 5.06
N MET A 385 6.40 -6.42 4.31
CA MET A 385 5.81 -6.79 3.03
C MET A 385 5.47 -8.27 3.03
N LEU A 386 4.19 -8.57 2.82
CA LEU A 386 3.69 -9.92 2.60
C LEU A 386 3.50 -10.14 1.10
N ILE A 387 4.28 -11.05 0.54
CA ILE A 387 4.18 -11.46 -0.86
C ILE A 387 3.26 -12.68 -0.93
N MET A 388 2.17 -12.55 -1.66
CA MET A 388 1.24 -13.63 -1.97
C MET A 388 1.10 -13.80 -3.48
N ARG A 389 0.60 -14.96 -3.89
CA ARG A 389 0.35 -15.27 -5.30
C ARG A 389 -0.62 -14.29 -5.98
N ASP A 390 -1.61 -13.79 -5.25
CA ASP A 390 -2.65 -12.87 -5.75
C ASP A 390 -2.27 -11.38 -5.62
N GLY A 391 -1.15 -11.07 -4.96
CA GLY A 391 -0.65 -9.71 -4.80
C GLY A 391 0.36 -9.56 -3.67
N CYS A 392 1.00 -8.39 -3.62
CA CYS A 392 1.87 -8.01 -2.52
C CYS A 392 1.12 -7.05 -1.60
N PHE A 393 1.41 -7.10 -0.30
CA PHE A 393 0.76 -6.29 0.71
C PHE A 393 1.81 -5.59 1.57
N LEU A 394 1.76 -4.26 1.61
CA LEU A 394 2.49 -3.46 2.59
C LEU A 394 1.72 -3.49 3.92
N ILE A 395 2.45 -3.65 5.01
CA ILE A 395 1.90 -3.75 6.36
C ILE A 395 2.55 -2.65 7.22
N ASP A 396 1.75 -1.68 7.64
CA ASP A 396 2.21 -0.55 8.46
C ASP A 396 2.29 -0.90 9.96
N ARG A 397 2.74 0.06 10.78
CA ARG A 397 2.82 -0.09 12.24
C ARG A 397 1.46 -0.25 12.93
N ASN A 398 0.37 0.17 12.28
CA ASN A 398 -1.00 -0.01 12.78
C ASN A 398 -1.54 -1.41 12.42
N PHE A 399 -0.73 -2.25 11.77
CA PHE A 399 -1.11 -3.56 11.27
C PHE A 399 -2.26 -3.49 10.24
N CYS A 400 -2.27 -2.41 9.46
CA CYS A 400 -3.13 -2.22 8.30
C CYS A 400 -2.42 -2.72 7.05
N PHE A 401 -3.20 -3.31 6.14
CA PHE A 401 -2.70 -3.91 4.90
C PHE A 401 -3.14 -3.06 3.72
N ARG A 402 -2.19 -2.75 2.84
CA ARG A 402 -2.46 -2.12 1.55
C ARG A 402 -1.85 -2.94 0.42
N ARG A 403 -2.64 -3.21 -0.61
CA ARG A 403 -2.20 -4.01 -1.76
C ARG A 403 -1.34 -3.17 -2.68
N VAL A 404 -0.22 -3.73 -3.14
CA VAL A 404 0.62 -3.14 -4.18
C VAL A 404 0.82 -4.14 -5.30
N GLN A 405 0.76 -3.66 -6.54
CA GLN A 405 1.05 -4.50 -7.70
C GLN A 405 2.57 -4.58 -7.88
N MET A 406 3.15 -5.71 -7.50
CA MET A 406 4.58 -5.96 -7.64
C MET A 406 4.83 -7.42 -7.98
N ARG A 407 5.93 -7.68 -8.66
CA ARG A 407 6.29 -9.02 -9.15
C ARG A 407 7.50 -9.60 -8.42
N PHE A 408 7.34 -10.76 -7.79
CA PHE A 408 8.45 -11.47 -7.14
C PHE A 408 8.61 -12.87 -7.73
N PRO A 409 9.51 -13.07 -8.71
CA PRO A 409 9.72 -14.37 -9.32
C PRO A 409 10.38 -15.34 -8.33
N HIS A 410 9.96 -16.60 -8.36
CA HIS A 410 10.65 -17.65 -7.62
C HIS A 410 12.07 -17.87 -8.17
N LYS A 411 13.00 -18.39 -7.37
CA LYS A 411 14.40 -18.60 -7.79
C LYS A 411 14.56 -19.61 -8.95
N SER A 412 13.67 -20.60 -9.04
CA SER A 412 13.60 -21.50 -10.20
C SER A 412 13.15 -20.77 -11.48
N LEU A 413 12.64 -19.54 -11.35
CA LEU A 413 11.97 -18.75 -12.38
C LEU A 413 10.71 -19.42 -12.94
N GLU A 414 10.25 -20.47 -12.25
CA GLU A 414 8.96 -21.12 -12.46
C GLU A 414 7.96 -20.53 -11.47
N GLY A 415 7.14 -19.60 -11.94
CA GLY A 415 6.11 -18.96 -11.11
C GLY A 415 6.61 -17.85 -10.20
N LEU A 416 5.71 -17.42 -9.32
CA LEU A 416 5.88 -16.31 -8.39
C LEU A 416 5.98 -16.81 -6.95
N HIS A 417 6.62 -16.01 -6.10
CA HIS A 417 6.62 -16.23 -4.65
C HIS A 417 5.20 -16.19 -4.08
N ASP A 418 5.00 -16.97 -3.02
CA ASP A 418 3.75 -17.02 -2.27
C ASP A 418 4.05 -17.22 -0.78
N MET A 419 3.21 -16.64 0.07
CA MET A 419 3.33 -16.71 1.54
C MET A 419 4.75 -16.40 2.06
N THR A 420 5.35 -15.33 1.56
CA THR A 420 6.68 -14.85 1.96
C THR A 420 6.54 -13.53 2.71
N LEU A 421 7.16 -13.42 3.88
CA LEU A 421 7.03 -12.26 4.78
C LEU A 421 8.40 -11.63 5.03
N ILE A 422 8.52 -10.35 4.69
CA ILE A 422 9.76 -9.58 4.72
C ILE A 422 9.58 -8.39 5.65
N ASP A 423 10.62 -8.08 6.42
CA ASP A 423 10.69 -6.89 7.24
C ASP A 423 11.55 -5.84 6.53
N GLY A 424 11.03 -4.63 6.38
CA GLY A 424 11.74 -3.56 5.69
C GLY A 424 11.33 -2.16 6.14
N GLU A 425 11.76 -1.16 5.38
CA GLU A 425 11.36 0.24 5.54
C GLU A 425 11.32 0.90 4.17
N MET A 426 10.39 1.83 3.99
CA MET A 426 10.29 2.67 2.80
C MET A 426 11.08 3.95 3.03
N ILE A 427 11.99 4.25 2.11
CA ILE A 427 12.74 5.50 2.07
C ILE A 427 12.44 6.24 0.77
N ILE A 428 12.87 7.50 0.72
CA ILE A 428 12.86 8.33 -0.49
C ILE A 428 14.31 8.70 -0.80
N ASP A 429 14.81 8.21 -1.93
CA ASP A 429 16.10 8.62 -2.47
C ASP A 429 15.92 9.87 -3.34
N THR A 430 16.77 10.87 -3.15
CA THR A 430 16.99 11.98 -4.09
C THR A 430 18.00 11.55 -5.13
N VAL A 431 17.52 11.14 -6.30
CA VAL A 431 18.40 10.66 -7.38
C VAL A 431 18.72 11.84 -8.30
N PRO A 432 20.02 12.09 -8.60
CA PRO A 432 20.41 13.10 -9.58
C PRO A 432 19.65 12.93 -10.90
N ASP A 433 19.16 14.03 -11.46
CA ASP A 433 18.38 14.12 -12.72
C ASP A 433 17.02 13.40 -12.75
N SER A 434 16.79 12.43 -11.86
CA SER A 434 15.58 11.60 -11.83
C SER A 434 14.58 12.00 -10.73
N GLY A 435 14.94 12.97 -9.88
CA GLY A 435 14.11 13.44 -8.77
C GLY A 435 13.97 12.42 -7.63
N LEU A 436 12.87 12.54 -6.88
CA LEU A 436 12.57 11.71 -5.71
C LEU A 436 12.06 10.33 -6.13
N LYS A 437 12.66 9.27 -5.60
CA LYS A 437 12.26 7.88 -5.88
C LYS A 437 12.10 7.09 -4.60
N ARG A 438 10.96 6.39 -4.48
CA ARG A 438 10.72 5.48 -3.35
C ARG A 438 11.50 4.18 -3.49
N ARG A 439 12.05 3.71 -2.36
CA ARG A 439 12.75 2.43 -2.26
C ARG A 439 12.40 1.71 -0.97
N TYR A 440 12.03 0.45 -1.10
CA TYR A 440 11.87 -0.45 0.03
C TYR A 440 13.20 -1.13 0.35
N LEU A 441 13.76 -0.80 1.51
CA LEU A 441 14.94 -1.46 2.08
C LEU A 441 14.50 -2.68 2.90
N ALA A 442 14.65 -3.87 2.32
CA ALA A 442 14.40 -5.13 3.00
C ALA A 442 15.61 -5.51 3.86
N TYR A 443 15.46 -5.60 5.18
CA TYR A 443 16.58 -5.97 6.07
C TYR A 443 16.46 -7.37 6.68
N ASP A 444 15.26 -7.97 6.76
CA ASP A 444 15.09 -9.33 7.31
C ASP A 444 13.99 -10.14 6.60
N LEU A 445 14.12 -11.46 6.61
CA LEU A 445 13.19 -12.42 6.02
C LEU A 445 12.60 -13.32 7.11
N MET A 446 11.31 -13.15 7.39
CA MET A 446 10.62 -13.84 8.48
C MET A 446 10.01 -15.17 8.06
N ALA A 447 9.51 -15.26 6.83
CA ALA A 447 8.94 -16.47 6.26
C ALA A 447 9.20 -16.55 4.76
N LEU A 448 9.35 -17.77 4.24
CA LEU A 448 9.59 -18.04 2.83
C LEU A 448 8.76 -19.26 2.42
N GLY A 449 7.88 -19.11 1.43
CA GLY A 449 7.09 -20.22 0.90
C GLY A 449 6.23 -20.90 1.98
N ALA A 450 5.53 -20.12 2.80
CA ALA A 450 4.72 -20.58 3.94
C ALA A 450 5.50 -21.20 5.12
N VAL A 451 6.83 -21.25 5.05
CA VAL A 451 7.67 -21.81 6.12
C VAL A 451 8.30 -20.67 6.92
N SER A 452 8.09 -20.69 8.24
CA SER A 452 8.73 -19.75 9.16
C SER A 452 10.26 -19.91 9.13
N LYS A 453 10.97 -18.78 9.09
CA LYS A 453 12.43 -18.71 9.16
C LYS A 453 12.91 -18.03 10.44
N THR A 454 12.00 -17.67 11.34
CA THR A 454 12.30 -16.88 12.55
C THR A 454 13.30 -17.55 13.50
N LYS A 455 13.37 -18.89 13.52
CA LYS A 455 14.32 -19.66 14.34
C LYS A 455 15.75 -19.73 13.78
N LEU A 456 15.92 -19.44 12.48
CA LEU A 456 17.25 -19.42 11.86
C LEU A 456 18.05 -18.21 12.35
N PRO A 457 19.39 -18.25 12.35
CA PRO A 457 20.20 -17.06 12.64
C PRO A 457 19.99 -15.96 11.58
N PHE A 458 20.16 -14.70 11.96
CA PHE A 458 20.00 -13.55 11.08
C PHE A 458 20.85 -13.67 9.80
N SER A 459 22.09 -14.14 9.94
CA SER A 459 23.01 -14.36 8.81
C SER A 459 22.43 -15.23 7.69
N GLU A 460 21.70 -16.29 8.04
CA GLU A 460 21.03 -17.16 7.08
C GLU A 460 19.80 -16.49 6.47
N ARG A 461 18.97 -15.83 7.29
CA ARG A 461 17.78 -15.11 6.80
C ARG A 461 18.16 -13.98 5.84
N TRP A 462 19.21 -13.23 6.16
CA TRP A 462 19.74 -12.15 5.35
C TRP A 462 20.34 -12.64 4.02
N LYS A 463 20.99 -13.81 4.03
CA LYS A 463 21.45 -14.47 2.80
C LYS A 463 20.28 -14.99 1.96
N MET A 464 19.28 -15.62 2.58
CA MET A 464 18.07 -16.09 1.88
C MET A 464 17.29 -14.93 1.26
N LEU A 465 17.20 -13.79 1.93
CA LEU A 465 16.58 -12.58 1.39
C LEU A 465 17.22 -12.16 0.06
N GLU A 466 18.55 -12.15 0.01
CA GLU A 466 19.29 -11.86 -1.23
C GLU A 466 19.05 -12.94 -2.29
N ASP A 467 19.29 -14.21 -1.92
CA ASP A 467 19.36 -15.32 -2.86
C ASP A 467 18.00 -15.71 -3.44
N GLU A 468 16.93 -15.60 -2.66
CA GLU A 468 15.60 -16.08 -2.99
C GLU A 468 14.66 -14.95 -3.44
N ILE A 469 14.88 -13.70 -3.03
CA ILE A 469 13.96 -12.58 -3.32
C ILE A 469 14.59 -11.55 -4.24
N ILE A 470 15.72 -10.96 -3.84
CA ILE A 470 16.29 -9.78 -4.51
C ILE A 470 16.97 -10.17 -5.83
N ARG A 471 17.84 -11.18 -5.81
CA ARG A 471 18.57 -11.61 -7.00
C ARG A 471 17.65 -12.15 -8.11
N PRO A 472 16.64 -13.02 -7.84
CA PRO A 472 15.72 -13.48 -8.88
C PRO A 472 14.96 -12.33 -9.54
N ARG A 473 14.59 -11.31 -8.77
CA ARG A 473 13.90 -10.11 -9.27
C ARG A 473 14.79 -9.30 -10.21
N TYR A 474 16.03 -9.03 -9.82
CA TYR A 474 17.01 -8.33 -10.67
C TYR A 474 17.35 -9.13 -11.94
N TYR A 475 17.51 -10.45 -11.79
CA TYR A 475 17.80 -11.34 -12.92
C TYR A 475 16.66 -11.36 -13.95
N GLU A 476 15.40 -11.42 -13.50
CA GLU A 476 14.26 -11.37 -14.41
C GLU A 476 14.12 -9.99 -15.07
N LYS A 477 14.27 -8.90 -14.30
CA LYS A 477 14.29 -7.54 -14.83
C LYS A 477 15.29 -7.38 -15.99
N ASN A 478 16.54 -7.76 -15.76
CA ASN A 478 17.59 -7.68 -16.79
C ASN A 478 17.25 -8.51 -18.03
N LYS A 479 16.62 -9.68 -17.87
CA LYS A 479 16.17 -10.52 -18.99
C LYS A 479 15.06 -9.89 -19.83
N PHE A 480 14.17 -9.12 -19.20
CA PHE A 480 13.11 -8.41 -19.90
C PHE A 480 13.69 -7.20 -20.66
N GLU A 481 14.57 -6.43 -20.01
CA GLU A 481 15.23 -5.26 -20.62
C GLU A 481 16.19 -5.64 -21.76
N SER A 482 16.89 -6.78 -21.66
CA SER A 482 17.77 -7.28 -22.73
C SER A 482 17.03 -7.92 -23.91
N GLY A 483 15.69 -8.03 -23.86
CA GLY A 483 14.88 -8.70 -24.88
C GLY A 483 15.11 -10.22 -24.99
N SER A 484 15.82 -10.85 -24.04
CA SER A 484 16.23 -12.26 -24.13
C SER A 484 15.15 -13.26 -23.68
N LYS A 485 14.04 -12.79 -23.11
CA LYS A 485 12.85 -13.60 -22.78
C LYS A 485 11.67 -13.18 -23.66
N SER A 486 10.90 -14.16 -24.13
CA SER A 486 9.76 -13.99 -25.06
C SER A 486 8.53 -13.25 -24.50
N ASN A 487 8.55 -12.81 -23.24
CA ASN A 487 7.42 -12.09 -22.65
C ASN A 487 7.84 -10.77 -21.96
N PRO A 488 8.32 -9.76 -22.72
CA PRO A 488 8.78 -8.47 -22.22
C PRO A 488 7.62 -7.48 -21.97
N LEU A 489 6.45 -7.97 -21.52
CA LEU A 489 5.29 -7.09 -21.30
C LEU A 489 5.45 -6.28 -20.01
N TYR A 490 5.91 -6.93 -18.93
CA TYR A 490 5.97 -6.32 -17.60
C TYR A 490 7.15 -5.36 -17.43
N LYS A 491 6.85 -4.12 -17.06
CA LYS A 491 7.82 -3.05 -16.79
C LYS A 491 8.07 -2.88 -15.29
N TYR A 492 9.27 -3.25 -14.86
CA TYR A 492 9.72 -3.13 -13.47
C TYR A 492 9.83 -1.66 -13.00
N ASP A 493 10.09 -0.75 -13.92
CA ASP A 493 10.18 0.71 -13.73
C ASP A 493 8.83 1.38 -13.46
N MET A 494 7.71 0.73 -13.81
CA MET A 494 6.36 1.23 -13.52
C MET A 494 5.87 0.89 -12.11
N GLU A 495 6.60 0.06 -11.36
CA GLU A 495 6.22 -0.24 -9.97
C GLU A 495 6.35 0.98 -9.06
N LEU A 496 5.47 1.06 -8.05
CA LEU A 496 5.39 2.19 -7.10
C LEU A 496 6.70 2.50 -6.37
N PHE A 497 7.58 1.52 -6.23
CA PHE A 497 8.89 1.66 -5.58
C PHE A 497 9.83 0.53 -5.99
N SER A 498 11.13 0.79 -5.90
CA SER A 498 12.18 -0.22 -6.07
C SER A 498 12.38 -1.03 -4.78
N VAL A 499 12.91 -2.25 -4.89
CA VAL A 499 13.21 -3.13 -3.73
C VAL A 499 14.70 -3.41 -3.70
N ARG A 500 15.34 -3.18 -2.55
CA ARG A 500 16.75 -3.47 -2.34
C ARG A 500 16.94 -4.14 -0.98
N ARG A 501 17.88 -5.08 -0.89
CA ARG A 501 18.33 -5.58 0.41
C ARG A 501 19.14 -4.52 1.13
N LYS A 502 18.90 -4.33 2.42
CA LYS A 502 19.74 -3.48 3.28
C LYS A 502 21.05 -4.18 3.59
N ASP A 503 22.15 -3.45 3.42
CA ASP A 503 23.49 -3.98 3.66
C ASP A 503 23.88 -3.85 5.14
N PHE A 504 24.67 -4.83 5.63
CA PHE A 504 25.15 -4.92 7.00
C PHE A 504 26.65 -5.19 6.96
N TRP A 505 27.40 -4.52 7.83
CA TRP A 505 28.87 -4.58 7.90
C TRP A 505 29.35 -4.99 9.28
N LEU A 506 30.60 -5.43 9.35
CA LEU A 506 31.28 -5.72 10.61
C LEU A 506 31.39 -4.45 11.47
N LEU A 507 31.45 -4.61 12.80
CA LEU A 507 31.63 -3.48 13.71
C LEU A 507 32.88 -2.65 13.40
N SER A 508 33.98 -3.29 12.99
CA SER A 508 35.22 -2.61 12.58
C SER A 508 35.04 -1.65 11.39
N THR A 509 33.95 -1.79 10.62
CA THR A 509 33.64 -0.92 9.47
C THR A 509 32.78 0.29 9.87
N VAL A 510 32.27 0.36 11.10
CA VAL A 510 31.33 1.39 11.55
C VAL A 510 31.87 2.82 11.35
N LYS A 511 33.17 3.04 11.58
CA LYS A 511 33.80 4.34 11.32
C LYS A 511 33.66 4.78 9.85
N LYS A 512 33.81 3.84 8.89
CA LYS A 512 33.58 4.12 7.47
C LYS A 512 32.09 4.29 7.16
N VAL A 513 31.22 3.54 7.84
CA VAL A 513 29.76 3.70 7.67
C VAL A 513 29.33 5.11 8.06
N LEU A 514 29.77 5.61 9.21
CA LEU A 514 29.44 6.94 9.70
C LEU A 514 30.07 8.07 8.88
N LYS A 515 31.38 7.96 8.58
CA LYS A 515 32.13 9.09 8.01
C LYS A 515 32.16 9.14 6.48
N VAL A 516 31.80 8.05 5.81
CA VAL A 516 31.87 7.94 4.34
C VAL A 516 30.54 7.51 3.75
N PHE A 517 30.00 6.37 4.20
CA PHE A 517 28.80 5.80 3.58
C PHE A 517 27.55 6.64 3.84
N ILE A 518 27.24 6.98 5.10
CA ILE A 518 26.06 7.77 5.45
C ILE A 518 26.06 9.13 4.72
N PRO A 519 27.15 9.92 4.71
CA PRO A 519 27.22 11.16 3.94
C PRO A 519 27.04 10.98 2.42
N SER A 520 27.32 9.79 1.88
CA SER A 520 27.14 9.48 0.45
C SER A 520 25.73 9.00 0.08
N LEU A 521 24.85 8.80 1.06
CA LEU A 521 23.49 8.33 0.81
C LEU A 521 22.66 9.40 0.10
N CYS A 522 21.77 8.94 -0.78
CA CYS A 522 20.76 9.78 -1.43
C CYS A 522 19.51 9.98 -0.55
N HIS A 523 19.51 9.49 0.68
CA HIS A 523 18.40 9.58 1.64
C HIS A 523 18.95 9.81 3.04
N ASP A 524 18.11 10.36 3.91
CA ASP A 524 18.51 10.69 5.27
C ASP A 524 18.72 9.45 6.15
N ALA A 525 19.68 9.57 7.06
CA ALA A 525 20.00 8.57 8.06
C ALA A 525 20.31 9.26 9.40
N ASP A 526 19.74 8.75 10.49
CA ASP A 526 19.80 9.37 11.82
C ASP A 526 20.62 8.58 12.84
N GLY A 527 21.39 7.58 12.39
CA GLY A 527 22.33 6.84 13.22
C GLY A 527 22.61 5.41 12.73
N LEU A 528 22.68 4.46 13.66
CA LEU A 528 23.07 3.07 13.41
C LEU A 528 22.08 2.07 14.00
N ILE A 529 22.00 0.90 13.37
CA ILE A 529 21.34 -0.29 13.91
C ILE A 529 22.40 -1.38 14.09
N PHE A 530 22.43 -2.00 15.27
CA PHE A 530 23.27 -3.15 15.57
C PHE A 530 22.41 -4.41 15.63
N GLN A 531 22.71 -5.35 14.73
CA GLN A 531 22.00 -6.60 14.56
C GLN A 531 22.89 -7.77 14.98
N GLY A 532 22.43 -8.57 15.94
CA GLY A 532 23.11 -9.81 16.30
C GLY A 532 23.10 -10.78 15.12
N TRP A 533 24.28 -11.23 14.70
CA TRP A 533 24.47 -11.99 13.47
C TRP A 533 23.94 -13.43 13.55
N ASP A 534 23.96 -13.99 14.76
CA ASP A 534 23.51 -15.35 15.06
C ASP A 534 22.10 -15.36 15.68
N ASP A 535 21.43 -14.20 15.72
CA ASP A 535 20.17 -14.02 16.45
C ASP A 535 18.96 -14.57 15.68
N PRO A 536 18.02 -15.25 16.36
CA PRO A 536 16.71 -15.51 15.77
C PRO A 536 15.92 -14.21 15.57
N TYR A 537 14.88 -14.25 14.76
CA TYR A 537 13.96 -13.14 14.63
C TYR A 537 13.07 -13.07 15.87
N VAL A 538 13.16 -11.98 16.63
CA VAL A 538 12.31 -11.75 17.80
C VAL A 538 11.23 -10.74 17.45
N THR A 539 9.97 -11.17 17.51
CA THR A 539 8.79 -10.32 17.28
C THR A 539 8.67 -9.25 18.35
N ARG A 540 8.14 -8.07 18.00
CA ARG A 540 7.97 -6.93 18.93
C ARG A 540 9.32 -6.48 19.50
N THR A 541 9.40 -6.04 20.74
CA THR A 541 10.64 -5.53 21.33
C THR A 541 11.72 -6.61 21.38
N HIS A 542 12.86 -6.34 20.75
CA HIS A 542 14.02 -7.23 20.77
C HIS A 542 15.18 -6.56 21.49
N GLU A 543 15.49 -7.04 22.71
CA GLU A 543 16.58 -6.51 23.54
C GLU A 543 17.99 -6.72 22.95
N GLY A 544 18.14 -7.60 21.94
CA GLY A 544 19.38 -7.81 21.20
C GLY A 544 19.45 -7.05 19.88
N LEU A 545 18.42 -6.29 19.51
CA LEU A 545 18.44 -5.43 18.34
C LEU A 545 18.56 -3.99 18.82
N LEU A 546 19.72 -3.37 18.61
CA LEU A 546 20.03 -2.07 19.20
C LEU A 546 19.95 -0.97 18.14
N LYS A 547 19.46 0.21 18.53
CA LYS A 547 19.53 1.43 17.71
C LYS A 547 20.32 2.51 18.45
N TRP A 548 21.23 3.14 17.75
CA TRP A 548 21.90 4.35 18.19
C TRP A 548 21.50 5.49 17.26
N LYS A 549 21.31 6.68 17.84
CA LYS A 549 21.05 7.92 17.10
C LYS A 549 22.07 8.96 17.51
N TYR A 550 22.36 9.89 16.62
CA TYR A 550 23.07 11.10 17.00
C TYR A 550 22.37 11.79 18.18
N PRO A 551 23.11 12.29 19.20
CA PRO A 551 22.51 12.90 20.38
C PRO A 551 21.43 13.95 20.08
N GLU A 552 21.66 14.79 19.07
CA GLU A 552 20.79 15.85 18.56
C GLU A 552 19.55 15.34 17.82
N MET A 553 19.56 14.08 17.35
CA MET A 553 18.44 13.43 16.65
C MET A 553 17.53 12.63 17.60
N ASN A 554 17.78 12.68 18.92
CA ASN A 554 16.86 12.13 19.90
C ASN A 554 15.62 13.01 20.02
N SER A 555 14.46 12.44 19.69
CA SER A 555 13.22 13.19 19.58
C SER A 555 12.08 12.59 20.40
N VAL A 556 11.13 13.45 20.77
CA VAL A 556 9.86 13.08 21.39
C VAL A 556 8.73 13.74 20.62
N ASP A 557 7.70 12.98 20.31
CA ASP A 557 6.46 13.48 19.72
C ASP A 557 5.51 13.99 20.82
N PHE A 558 5.22 15.29 20.80
CA PHE A 558 4.30 15.96 21.73
C PHE A 558 3.03 16.41 21.01
N LEU A 559 1.93 16.51 21.77
CA LEU A 559 0.75 17.24 21.33
C LEU A 559 0.93 18.70 21.77
N PHE A 560 0.95 19.62 20.81
CA PHE A 560 1.11 21.04 21.06
C PHE A 560 -0.25 21.74 21.01
N GLU A 561 -0.58 22.53 22.04
CA GLU A 561 -1.77 23.38 22.06
C GLU A 561 -1.41 24.80 22.53
N LEU A 562 -2.20 25.78 22.11
CA LEU A 562 -2.12 27.15 22.61
C LEU A 562 -3.37 27.47 23.41
N THR A 563 -3.18 28.19 24.51
CA THR A 563 -4.29 28.86 25.21
C THR A 563 -4.72 30.12 24.45
N ASN A 564 -5.88 30.67 24.81
CA ASN A 564 -6.35 31.95 24.27
C ASN A 564 -5.38 33.12 24.50
N ASP A 565 -4.50 33.00 25.52
CA ASP A 565 -3.48 34.01 25.85
C ASP A 565 -2.13 33.71 25.15
N ASN A 566 -2.10 32.85 24.13
CA ASN A 566 -0.91 32.38 23.42
C ASN A 566 0.14 31.66 24.30
N ARG A 567 -0.22 31.19 25.50
CA ARG A 567 0.66 30.33 26.29
C ARG A 567 0.70 28.92 25.71
N GLN A 568 1.91 28.38 25.56
CA GLN A 568 2.17 27.04 25.07
C GLN A 568 1.78 25.98 26.11
N LEU A 569 1.10 24.92 25.64
CA LEU A 569 0.81 23.72 26.41
C LEU A 569 1.34 22.50 25.64
N VAL A 570 2.18 21.72 26.32
CA VAL A 570 2.85 20.55 25.74
C VAL A 570 2.33 19.30 26.43
N PHE A 571 1.77 18.35 25.67
CA PHE A 571 1.15 17.16 26.23
C PHE A 571 1.82 15.87 25.77
N LEU A 572 1.93 14.94 26.71
CA LEU A 572 2.19 13.52 26.49
C LEU A 572 0.95 12.70 26.83
N TYR A 573 0.98 11.40 26.54
CA TYR A 573 0.01 10.46 27.08
C TYR A 573 0.54 9.75 28.33
N GLU A 574 -0.32 9.58 29.31
CA GLU A 574 -0.08 8.68 30.44
C GLU A 574 -1.35 7.87 30.67
N ARG A 575 -1.26 6.55 30.46
CA ARG A 575 -2.40 5.62 30.58
C ARG A 575 -3.60 6.04 29.70
N GLY A 576 -3.31 6.47 28.46
CA GLY A 576 -4.31 6.87 27.47
C GLY A 576 -4.98 8.23 27.70
N LYS A 577 -4.50 9.01 28.68
CA LYS A 577 -5.00 10.37 28.96
C LYS A 577 -3.93 11.41 28.67
N LYS A 578 -4.35 12.61 28.25
CA LYS A 578 -3.45 13.78 28.11
C LYS A 578 -2.83 14.10 29.47
N LYS A 579 -1.51 14.24 29.50
CA LYS A 579 -0.70 14.71 30.62
C LYS A 579 0.02 15.97 30.20
N LEU A 580 -0.26 17.07 30.88
CA LEU A 580 0.46 18.33 30.70
C LEU A 580 1.90 18.18 31.21
N MET A 581 2.86 18.69 30.45
CA MET A 581 4.27 18.76 30.84
C MET A 581 4.57 20.14 31.40
N ASP A 582 4.56 20.26 32.73
CA ASP A 582 4.82 21.53 33.41
C ASP A 582 6.23 22.05 33.08
N GLY A 583 6.32 23.31 32.66
CA GLY A 583 7.57 23.98 32.33
C GLY A 583 8.19 23.62 30.97
N ALA A 584 7.63 22.65 30.25
CA ALA A 584 8.10 22.32 28.91
C ALA A 584 7.74 23.45 27.93
N ARG A 585 8.74 23.94 27.20
CA ARG A 585 8.58 24.94 26.13
C ARG A 585 9.11 24.38 24.83
N ILE A 586 8.41 24.66 23.73
CA ILE A 586 8.84 24.32 22.37
C ILE A 586 9.28 25.59 21.66
N ALA A 587 10.54 25.63 21.24
CA ALA A 587 11.08 26.61 20.33
C ALA A 587 10.74 26.19 18.88
N PHE A 588 10.32 27.16 18.08
CA PHE A 588 10.03 27.00 16.66
C PHE A 588 11.05 27.83 15.87
N THR A 589 11.35 27.41 14.64
CA THR A 589 12.10 28.25 13.70
C THR A 589 11.25 29.45 13.27
N ASP A 590 11.89 30.54 12.85
CA ASP A 590 11.23 31.83 12.57
C ASP A 590 10.11 31.74 11.52
N ASP A 591 10.13 30.70 10.67
CA ASP A 591 9.16 30.48 9.60
C ASP A 591 7.85 29.81 10.04
N VAL A 592 7.74 29.32 11.28
CA VAL A 592 6.59 28.53 11.75
C VAL A 592 5.75 29.32 12.76
N ASP A 593 4.56 29.77 12.35
CA ASP A 593 3.58 30.33 13.29
C ASP A 593 3.03 29.24 14.23
N PRO A 594 3.26 29.32 15.56
CA PRO A 594 2.75 28.35 16.53
C PRO A 594 1.23 28.20 16.49
N SER A 595 0.49 29.23 16.08
CA SER A 595 -0.98 29.18 16.01
C SER A 595 -1.49 28.21 14.94
N SER A 596 -0.73 28.05 13.84
CA SER A 596 -1.07 27.18 12.72
C SER A 596 -0.94 25.68 13.04
N ILE A 597 -0.12 25.34 14.04
CA ILE A 597 0.22 23.96 14.44
C ILE A 597 -0.53 23.51 15.70
N ALA A 598 -1.27 24.39 16.37
CA ALA A 598 -2.04 24.06 17.56
C ALA A 598 -3.04 22.91 17.31
N GLY A 599 -3.00 21.91 18.19
CA GLY A 599 -3.78 20.67 18.11
C GLY A 599 -3.15 19.57 17.26
N ARG A 600 -1.91 19.74 16.77
CA ARG A 600 -1.17 18.72 16.01
C ARG A 600 -0.09 18.05 16.88
N ILE A 601 0.38 16.90 16.40
CA ILE A 601 1.54 16.22 16.96
C ILE A 601 2.79 16.81 16.32
N VAL A 602 3.77 17.19 17.13
CA VAL A 602 5.07 17.74 16.71
C VAL A 602 6.19 16.88 17.25
N GLU A 603 7.16 16.57 16.41
CA GLU A 603 8.39 15.87 16.79
C GLU A 603 9.42 16.91 17.22
N CYS A 604 9.97 16.79 18.42
CA CYS A 604 10.90 17.76 18.97
C CYS A 604 12.17 17.10 19.52
N SER A 605 13.32 17.72 19.29
CA SER A 605 14.61 17.37 19.90
C SER A 605 14.90 18.24 21.12
N TRP A 606 15.81 17.81 22.00
CA TRP A 606 16.17 18.57 23.20
C TRP A 606 17.37 19.48 22.94
N ASN A 607 17.18 20.80 23.09
CA ASN A 607 18.27 21.76 23.07
C ASN A 607 18.84 21.93 24.48
N LYS A 608 20.09 21.47 24.69
CA LYS A 608 20.79 21.54 25.98
C LYS A 608 21.18 22.96 26.38
N GLU A 609 21.43 23.84 25.42
CA GLU A 609 21.88 25.22 25.68
C GLU A 609 20.71 26.08 26.19
N GLU A 610 19.58 26.03 25.46
CA GLU A 610 18.37 26.79 25.78
C GLU A 610 17.45 26.10 26.81
N GLN A 611 17.78 24.87 27.21
CA GLN A 611 16.96 24.04 28.12
C GLN A 611 15.50 23.96 27.67
N CYS A 612 15.28 23.79 26.36
CA CYS A 612 13.96 23.74 25.74
C CYS A 612 13.90 22.68 24.64
N TRP A 613 12.69 22.35 24.20
CA TRP A 613 12.48 21.45 23.07
C TRP A 613 12.49 22.24 21.77
N SER A 614 13.25 21.82 20.76
CA SER A 614 13.21 22.42 19.42
C SER A 614 12.29 21.61 18.51
N CYS A 615 11.32 22.26 17.88
CA CYS A 615 10.45 21.59 16.91
C CYS A 615 11.24 21.18 15.67
N MET A 616 11.25 19.89 15.34
CA MET A 616 11.88 19.34 14.14
C MET A 616 10.89 19.29 12.98
N ARG A 617 9.69 18.73 13.21
CA ARG A 617 8.65 18.60 12.18
C ARG A 617 7.26 18.35 12.77
N ILE A 618 6.23 18.55 11.95
CA ILE A 618 4.85 18.17 12.25
C ILE A 618 4.64 16.71 11.85
N ARG A 619 4.00 15.92 12.72
CA ARG A 619 3.71 14.49 12.53
C ARG A 619 2.26 14.28 12.14
N SER A 620 1.94 14.49 10.87
CA SER A 620 0.59 14.27 10.33
C SER A 620 0.18 12.80 10.34
N ASP A 621 1.15 11.87 10.35
CA ASP A 621 0.99 10.42 10.45
C ASP A 621 0.52 9.94 11.85
N LYS A 622 0.70 10.77 12.89
CA LYS A 622 0.36 10.43 14.27
C LYS A 622 -0.91 11.11 14.75
N SER A 623 -1.82 10.31 15.29
CA SER A 623 -3.04 10.79 15.96
C SER A 623 -2.86 11.06 17.46
N THR A 624 -1.78 10.54 18.07
CA THR A 624 -1.52 10.61 19.50
C THR A 624 -0.05 10.95 19.78
N PRO A 625 0.25 11.70 20.84
CA PRO A 625 1.63 11.95 21.27
C PRO A 625 2.25 10.69 21.89
N ASN A 626 3.55 10.75 22.16
CA ASN A 626 4.22 9.66 22.85
C ASN A 626 3.69 9.43 24.27
N ASP A 627 3.75 8.18 24.73
CA ASP A 627 3.51 7.83 26.13
C ASP A 627 4.69 8.31 27.02
N ILE A 628 4.39 8.63 28.28
CA ILE A 628 5.36 9.07 29.27
C ILE A 628 6.53 8.09 29.44
N ASN A 629 6.33 6.79 29.21
CA ASN A 629 7.40 5.80 29.26
C ASN A 629 8.35 5.90 28.07
N THR A 630 7.85 6.27 26.89
CA THR A 630 8.69 6.59 25.72
C THR A 630 9.50 7.85 26.01
N TYR A 631 8.88 8.90 26.53
CA TYR A 631 9.59 10.11 26.97
C TYR A 631 10.72 9.79 27.96
N ARG A 632 10.45 9.00 29.02
CA ARG A 632 11.50 8.58 29.98
C ARG A 632 12.64 7.80 29.33
N LYS A 633 12.35 6.96 28.33
CA LYS A 633 13.39 6.25 27.57
C LYS A 633 14.26 7.21 26.75
N VAL A 634 13.64 8.20 26.09
CA VAL A 634 14.35 9.23 25.32
C VAL A 634 15.19 10.12 26.24
N MET A 635 14.66 10.55 27.38
CA MET A 635 15.41 11.34 28.36
C MET A 635 16.64 10.60 28.90
N ARG A 636 16.54 9.28 29.14
CA ARG A 636 17.70 8.45 29.47
C ARG A 636 18.73 8.46 28.34
N SER A 637 18.30 8.30 27.09
CA SER A 637 19.19 8.39 25.92
C SER A 637 19.93 9.73 25.83
N ILE A 638 19.23 10.84 26.08
CA ILE A 638 19.79 12.20 26.10
C ILE A 638 20.80 12.38 27.24
N THR A 639 20.54 11.75 28.38
CA THR A 639 21.40 11.81 29.58
C THR A 639 22.66 10.96 29.42
N ASP A 640 22.50 9.72 28.93
CA ASP A 640 23.61 8.81 28.63
C ASP A 640 24.59 9.40 27.60
N ASN A 641 24.06 10.21 26.66
CA ASN A 641 24.81 11.04 25.72
C ASN A 641 25.96 10.27 25.05
N ILE A 642 25.65 9.09 24.51
CA ILE A 642 26.62 8.28 23.75
C ILE A 642 26.87 9.01 22.43
N THR A 643 27.97 9.78 22.37
CA THR A 643 28.39 10.50 21.17
C THR A 643 28.99 9.55 20.13
N GLU A 644 29.19 10.05 18.90
CA GLU A 644 29.87 9.28 17.86
C GLU A 644 31.26 8.84 18.32
N GLU A 645 32.02 9.74 18.94
CA GLU A 645 33.40 9.49 19.40
C GLU A 645 33.43 8.37 20.43
N LYS A 646 32.60 8.49 21.47
CA LYS A 646 32.50 7.48 22.54
C LYS A 646 32.08 6.11 21.98
N LEU A 647 31.15 6.10 21.03
CA LEU A 647 30.72 4.87 20.37
C LEU A 647 31.85 4.23 19.57
N LEU A 648 32.62 5.02 18.83
CA LEU A 648 33.75 4.55 18.04
C LEU A 648 34.88 4.01 18.92
N GLU A 649 35.21 4.69 20.02
CA GLU A 649 36.21 4.23 21.00
C GLU A 649 35.84 2.84 21.56
N GLU A 650 34.58 2.65 21.95
CA GLU A 650 34.08 1.36 22.45
C GLU A 650 34.12 0.27 21.37
N ILE A 651 33.71 0.59 20.14
CA ILE A 651 33.75 -0.33 19.01
C ILE A 651 35.19 -0.76 18.67
N ASP A 652 36.14 0.18 18.69
CA ASP A 652 37.54 -0.10 18.42
C ASP A 652 38.08 -1.12 19.44
N GLU A 653 37.78 -0.96 20.74
CA GLU A 653 38.12 -1.97 21.76
C GLU A 653 37.40 -3.31 21.58
N ILE A 654 36.09 -3.27 21.27
CA ILE A 654 35.27 -4.48 21.06
C ILE A 654 35.81 -5.31 19.89
N SER A 655 36.22 -4.64 18.81
CA SER A 655 36.68 -5.29 17.58
C SER A 655 37.96 -6.11 17.79
N LEU A 656 38.74 -5.81 18.83
CA LEU A 656 39.94 -6.53 19.22
C LEU A 656 39.67 -7.80 20.04
N LEU A 657 38.43 -8.01 20.51
CA LEU A 657 38.08 -9.19 21.28
C LEU A 657 38.19 -10.46 20.41
N PRO A 658 38.66 -11.61 20.97
CA PRO A 658 38.87 -12.84 20.22
C PRO A 658 37.66 -13.28 19.37
N MET A 659 36.45 -13.12 19.90
CA MET A 659 35.20 -13.45 19.18
C MET A 659 35.08 -12.73 17.82
N TYR A 660 35.51 -11.48 17.75
CA TYR A 660 35.52 -10.70 16.51
C TYR A 660 36.75 -11.02 15.66
N ALA A 661 37.93 -10.99 16.27
CA ALA A 661 39.20 -11.24 15.59
C ALA A 661 39.23 -12.61 14.87
N ASP A 662 38.80 -13.68 15.54
CA ASP A 662 38.80 -15.04 14.99
C ASP A 662 37.85 -15.16 13.78
N ARG A 663 36.64 -14.58 13.87
CA ARG A 663 35.68 -14.60 12.76
C ARG A 663 36.14 -13.73 11.58
N MET A 664 36.79 -12.60 11.84
CA MET A 664 37.42 -11.78 10.80
C MET A 664 38.53 -12.55 10.08
N GLN A 665 39.40 -13.25 10.83
CA GLN A 665 40.45 -14.07 10.24
C GLN A 665 39.88 -15.21 9.38
N GLN A 666 38.80 -15.86 9.83
CA GLN A 666 38.11 -16.88 9.04
C GLN A 666 37.48 -16.31 7.77
N ALA A 667 36.89 -15.11 7.82
CA ALA A 667 36.32 -14.44 6.65
C ALA A 667 37.40 -14.09 5.62
N HIS A 668 38.52 -13.50 6.06
CA HIS A 668 39.67 -13.22 5.20
C HIS A 668 40.26 -14.49 4.58
N THR A 669 40.41 -15.57 5.36
CA THR A 669 40.92 -16.86 4.87
C THR A 669 40.00 -17.44 3.79
N LYS A 670 38.68 -17.39 3.98
CA LYS A 670 37.70 -17.85 2.97
C LYS A 670 37.75 -16.99 1.70
N MET A 671 37.87 -15.67 1.81
CA MET A 671 38.00 -14.77 0.65
C MET A 671 39.29 -15.02 -0.12
N ALA A 672 40.43 -15.16 0.57
CA ALA A 672 41.71 -15.48 -0.06
C ALA A 672 41.69 -16.85 -0.77
N GLN A 673 41.03 -17.85 -0.18
CA GLN A 673 40.80 -19.15 -0.83
C GLN A 673 39.90 -19.04 -2.07
N GLN A 674 38.84 -18.24 -2.01
CA GLN A 674 37.96 -18.00 -3.18
C GLN A 674 38.68 -17.25 -4.30
N GLN A 675 39.49 -16.24 -3.98
CA GLN A 675 40.33 -15.54 -4.97
C GLN A 675 41.35 -16.47 -5.60
N ARG A 676 42.02 -17.33 -4.80
CA ARG A 676 42.94 -18.36 -5.34
C ARG A 676 42.25 -19.36 -6.27
N ARG A 677 40.98 -19.71 -6.01
CA ARG A 677 40.19 -20.59 -6.90
C ARG A 677 39.69 -19.90 -8.18
N ARG A 678 39.64 -18.56 -8.21
CA ARG A 678 39.28 -17.77 -9.40
C ARG A 678 40.45 -17.52 -10.34
N LEU A 679 41.69 -17.69 -9.86
CA LEU A 679 42.86 -17.69 -10.72
C LEU A 679 42.83 -18.98 -11.56
N PRO A 680 42.89 -18.90 -12.90
CA PRO A 680 42.98 -20.10 -13.73
C PRO A 680 44.20 -20.92 -13.31
N PRO A 681 44.14 -22.28 -13.38
CA PRO A 681 45.26 -23.12 -12.99
C PRO A 681 46.49 -22.69 -13.78
N GLN A 682 47.57 -22.34 -13.07
CA GLN A 682 48.88 -22.15 -13.69
C GLN A 682 49.25 -23.49 -14.34
N CYS A 683 49.36 -23.48 -15.67
CA CYS A 683 49.91 -24.62 -16.43
C CYS A 683 51.38 -24.85 -16.10
#